data_AF-A0A8B6BIE6-F1
#
_entry.id   AF-A0A8B6BIE6-F1
#
_cell.length_a   1.000
_cell.length_b   1.000
_cell.length_c   1.000
_cell.angle_alpha   90.00
_cell.angle_beta   90.00
_cell.angle_gamma   90.00
#
_symmetry.space_group_name_H-M   'P 1'
#
loop_
_entity.id
_entity.type
_entity.pdbx_description
1 polymer ?
#
loop_
_entity_poly.entity_id
_entity_poly.type
_entity_poly.pdbx_seq_one_letter_code
_entity_poly.pdbx_strand_id
1 'polypeptide(L)'
;MLIYISDKDFIHRICLLACDAPCREGTYQDLPCGKNQKKICLNCKKECPRGTYMSRQCTSLGNAECKDCTKKCTAADYEFKRCTDVDDRECRERRDLRFPSVSSNIIAENMKDVSLVNSEELSRTRGFHIDRGSGFFIKGTVTYFKPQILLQPVDHSVNNELDRFNGSPELVDKYCPYPVPSYYELGKFDLQNITYKNKMYGGKTFIEPCETYMRHGNFPNKQHTSRYIYCSQPGPVTNIFELRSGFGSSTPIWIEKEENCVSKNAACLNCTKTCAKKMRLQGGECGVTDKDNGRSPRLPLCMSCCADSNCTNLCETYHDYHCQTEQCLVGDLLGFQLRPIYDNSNNVYCHMTPVTNDTVMELVYNVINYYETLVSETLIVKSDGSWITTGKMHYGDKIVDIDIDSKVRQIPDFVKISSVTKQVAAGRYKQGDVSVKTLITQTSAVVRPKSPFSTTSSSFAQHSCEDEVLDNIMMAKGIDEPFDQYPGSVEFLHDNHSYVVSSEGTSDLPSIRIVVNRHKSLLESLFPMAKLVFNHLQGNITRNTTHWVMNVTGKIKECPGVLSINLTDPGYPTEPLYQFVAQVRCPKTFELSFAVPTGDKSYLDKEFALSVKDKDTVHQLFVFKPAGRKYVYSSGSTQGQVTTTKDSKQPSHFSIPFMATVIGVVVLLLFIAAFGMMVKFGQPTSDVLEFKWCHLVLMVGYISFHFLFAVCASMTVFVLIVVAVNSDTTAFLKNYQQQRSVKSAFTHLELDHMERHLLAEIHRQNSVANSSKQMCDQQMLIIIENLNDLRKEIERNTTEDIVKKDIHNLLGNQMKTLAQKFTSNIDIFRERFESYIKFMRQKFTTELQQTYRSMEQNKWLTTAQFLRRSVKNVRDLENLPTRPFLQWLGIPEDLTQLSL
;
A
#
# COMPACT_ATOMS: atom_id res chain seq x y z
N MET A 1 -42.72 12.66 108.72
CA MET A 1 -44.09 13.23 108.69
C MET A 1 -44.17 14.03 107.39
N LEU A 2 -44.55 13.42 106.26
CA LEU A 2 -45.92 13.44 105.69
C LEU A 2 -46.38 14.90 105.48
N ILE A 3 -46.59 15.49 104.29
CA ILE A 3 -47.42 15.11 103.10
C ILE A 3 -47.27 16.29 102.08
N TYR A 4 -46.94 16.05 100.79
CA TYR A 4 -47.77 16.24 99.54
C TYR A 4 -47.95 17.74 99.09
N ILE A 5 -47.88 18.23 97.81
CA ILE A 5 -48.22 17.81 96.41
C ILE A 5 -47.49 18.78 95.42
N SER A 6 -46.83 18.35 94.32
CA SER A 6 -47.23 18.38 92.87
C SER A 6 -47.96 19.67 92.40
N ASP A 7 -47.70 20.32 91.25
CA ASP A 7 -47.66 19.80 89.86
C ASP A 7 -47.07 20.85 88.86
N LYS A 8 -46.40 20.34 87.82
CA LYS A 8 -46.41 20.72 86.39
C LYS A 8 -46.02 22.10 85.78
N ASP A 9 -45.25 21.93 84.71
CA ASP A 9 -45.31 22.55 83.37
C ASP A 9 -44.21 23.50 82.84
N PHE A 10 -43.58 22.93 81.81
CA PHE A 10 -42.49 23.30 80.92
C PHE A 10 -43.04 24.18 79.75
N ILE A 11 -42.21 25.07 79.20
CA ILE A 11 -42.36 25.84 77.93
C ILE A 11 -43.21 27.13 77.96
N HIS A 12 -42.56 28.31 78.08
CA HIS A 12 -42.68 29.46 77.15
C HIS A 12 -41.86 30.68 77.63
N ARG A 13 -40.86 31.12 76.85
CA ARG A 13 -40.38 32.52 76.90
C ARG A 13 -40.26 33.08 75.49
N ILE A 14 -41.39 33.56 74.97
CA ILE A 14 -41.47 34.47 73.82
C ILE A 14 -41.70 35.87 74.40
N CYS A 15 -40.79 36.80 74.13
CA CYS A 15 -40.95 38.21 74.51
C CYS A 15 -42.12 38.83 73.74
N LEU A 16 -43.14 39.28 74.47
CA LEU A 16 -44.37 39.88 73.93
C LEU A 16 -44.15 41.38 73.67
N LEU A 17 -44.21 41.81 72.41
CA LEU A 17 -44.21 43.22 71.98
C LEU A 17 -45.61 43.61 71.48
N ALA A 18 -46.05 44.84 71.78
CA ALA A 18 -47.31 45.39 71.28
C ALA A 18 -47.32 45.45 69.74
N CYS A 19 -48.48 45.20 69.11
CA CYS A 19 -48.61 45.07 67.65
C CYS A 19 -48.09 46.30 66.85
N ASP A 20 -48.10 47.49 67.45
CA ASP A 20 -47.75 48.76 66.78
C ASP A 20 -46.25 49.09 66.81
N ALA A 21 -45.43 48.40 67.61
CA ALA A 21 -44.00 48.67 67.68
C ALA A 21 -43.24 47.90 66.56
N PRO A 22 -42.35 48.54 65.77
CA PRO A 22 -41.56 47.84 64.76
C PRO A 22 -40.64 46.78 65.39
N CYS A 23 -40.31 45.71 64.65
CA CYS A 23 -39.33 44.71 65.08
C CYS A 23 -37.97 45.38 65.31
N ARG A 24 -37.19 44.89 66.29
CA ARG A 24 -35.87 45.44 66.65
C ARG A 24 -34.87 45.29 65.49
N GLU A 25 -33.85 46.14 65.43
CA GLU A 25 -32.79 46.03 64.42
C GLU A 25 -32.20 44.61 64.38
N GLY A 26 -32.04 44.07 63.16
CA GLY A 26 -31.64 42.68 62.95
C GLY A 26 -32.77 41.65 63.04
N THR A 27 -34.04 42.08 63.19
CA THR A 27 -35.22 41.20 63.12
C THR A 27 -36.29 41.73 62.15
N TYR A 28 -37.04 40.83 61.51
CA TYR A 28 -38.12 41.17 60.58
C TYR A 28 -39.45 40.54 61.03
N GLN A 29 -40.55 41.16 60.61
CA GLN A 29 -41.89 40.66 60.90
C GLN A 29 -42.28 39.54 59.92
N ASP A 30 -42.46 38.32 60.43
CA ASP A 30 -42.80 37.15 59.61
C ASP A 30 -44.31 37.02 59.37
N LEU A 31 -45.12 37.39 60.38
CA LEU A 31 -46.59 37.43 60.27
C LEU A 31 -47.18 38.78 60.76
N PRO A 32 -48.22 39.31 60.07
CA PRO A 32 -48.98 40.48 60.51
C PRO A 32 -49.77 40.20 61.80
N CYS A 33 -49.93 41.20 62.66
CA CYS A 33 -50.80 41.07 63.84
C CYS A 33 -52.27 40.93 63.39
N GLY A 34 -52.97 39.93 63.90
CA GLY A 34 -54.40 39.72 63.68
C GLY A 34 -55.16 39.71 65.01
N LYS A 35 -56.50 39.77 64.97
CA LYS A 35 -57.37 39.83 66.17
C LYS A 35 -57.06 38.74 67.21
N ASN A 36 -56.54 37.58 66.78
CA ASN A 36 -56.10 36.46 67.64
C ASN A 36 -54.65 35.98 67.39
N GLN A 37 -53.83 36.74 66.65
CA GLN A 37 -52.44 36.35 66.32
C GLN A 37 -51.44 37.42 66.77
N LYS A 38 -50.47 37.01 67.59
CA LYS A 38 -49.43 37.87 68.16
C LYS A 38 -48.31 38.12 67.13
N LYS A 39 -47.71 39.31 67.16
CA LYS A 39 -46.56 39.68 66.31
C LYS A 39 -45.37 38.78 66.60
N ILE A 40 -44.83 38.15 65.55
CA ILE A 40 -43.60 37.33 65.62
C ILE A 40 -42.51 38.04 64.82
N CYS A 41 -41.41 38.38 65.50
CA CYS A 41 -40.20 38.91 64.89
C CYS A 41 -39.14 37.81 64.82
N LEU A 42 -38.61 37.52 63.64
CA LEU A 42 -37.55 36.53 63.42
C LEU A 42 -36.22 37.23 63.11
N ASN A 43 -35.11 36.58 63.44
CA ASN A 43 -33.78 37.10 63.13
C ASN A 43 -33.56 37.18 61.62
N CYS A 44 -33.07 38.34 61.17
CA CYS A 44 -32.67 38.54 59.79
C CYS A 44 -31.53 37.59 59.41
N LYS A 45 -31.58 37.09 58.17
CA LYS A 45 -30.42 36.44 57.56
C LYS A 45 -29.29 37.47 57.43
N LYS A 46 -28.13 37.17 58.03
CA LYS A 46 -26.96 38.06 58.04
C LYS A 46 -26.04 37.87 56.83
N GLU A 47 -26.00 36.66 56.29
CA GLU A 47 -25.15 36.27 55.16
C GLU A 47 -25.98 35.42 54.19
N CYS A 48 -25.78 35.66 52.89
CA CYS A 48 -26.41 34.84 51.85
C CYS A 48 -25.63 33.53 51.64
N PRO A 49 -26.33 32.41 51.38
CA PRO A 49 -25.66 31.14 51.08
C PRO A 49 -24.77 31.27 49.83
N ARG A 50 -23.72 30.43 49.76
CA ARG A 50 -22.77 30.44 48.63
C ARG A 50 -23.50 30.34 47.29
N GLY A 51 -23.12 31.18 46.35
CA GLY A 51 -23.75 31.27 45.02
C GLY A 51 -24.91 32.25 44.93
N THR A 52 -25.25 32.94 46.02
CA THR A 52 -26.28 33.98 46.05
C THR A 52 -25.73 35.28 46.65
N TYR A 53 -26.28 36.42 46.22
CA TYR A 53 -25.96 37.75 46.73
C TYR A 53 -27.18 38.42 47.35
N MET A 54 -26.96 39.30 48.33
CA MET A 54 -28.02 40.04 49.01
C MET A 54 -28.54 41.16 48.10
N SER A 55 -29.61 40.87 47.36
CA SER A 55 -30.28 41.85 46.50
C SER A 55 -31.05 42.89 47.32
N ARG A 56 -31.52 42.53 48.53
CA ARG A 56 -32.22 43.44 49.43
C ARG A 56 -31.79 43.20 50.87
N GLN A 57 -31.37 44.26 51.55
CA GLN A 57 -31.06 44.21 52.97
C GLN A 57 -32.32 43.95 53.80
N CYS A 58 -32.15 43.31 54.95
CA CYS A 58 -33.26 43.05 55.86
C CYS A 58 -33.89 44.38 56.33
N THR A 59 -35.22 44.40 56.37
CA THR A 59 -36.00 45.53 56.88
C THR A 59 -36.91 45.05 58.01
N SER A 60 -37.47 45.98 58.79
CA SER A 60 -38.40 45.64 59.88
C SER A 60 -39.65 44.85 59.42
N LEU A 61 -39.95 44.86 58.11
CA LEU A 61 -41.12 44.24 57.49
C LEU A 61 -40.80 43.01 56.65
N GLY A 62 -39.54 42.68 56.41
CA GLY A 62 -39.17 41.57 55.53
C GLY A 62 -37.70 41.18 55.65
N ASN A 63 -37.44 39.87 55.54
CA ASN A 63 -36.10 39.29 55.63
C ASN A 63 -35.18 39.80 54.51
N ALA A 64 -33.87 39.61 54.68
CA ALA A 64 -32.92 39.83 53.60
C ALA A 64 -33.22 38.87 52.43
N GLU A 65 -33.26 39.42 51.22
CA GLU A 65 -33.52 38.67 49.98
C GLU A 65 -32.20 38.33 49.31
N CYS A 66 -31.93 37.03 49.16
CA CYS A 66 -30.77 36.53 48.43
C CYS A 66 -31.21 36.10 47.03
N LYS A 67 -30.55 36.63 46.00
CA LYS A 67 -30.76 36.20 44.61
C LYS A 67 -29.60 35.36 44.14
N ASP A 68 -29.88 34.39 43.28
CA ASP A 68 -28.84 33.62 42.60
C ASP A 68 -27.94 34.56 41.80
N CYS A 69 -26.64 34.34 41.91
CA CYS A 69 -25.68 35.10 41.12
C CYS A 69 -25.83 34.80 39.63
N THR A 70 -25.53 35.81 38.81
CA THR A 70 -25.47 35.68 37.36
C THR A 70 -24.54 34.52 36.97
N LYS A 71 -24.88 33.79 35.89
CA LYS A 71 -24.12 32.62 35.41
C LYS A 71 -22.64 32.96 35.16
N LYS A 72 -21.78 31.94 35.15
CA LYS A 72 -20.35 32.11 34.86
C LYS A 72 -20.14 32.82 33.51
N CYS A 73 -19.08 33.62 33.42
CA CYS A 73 -18.74 34.37 32.22
C CYS A 73 -18.47 33.44 31.03
N THR A 74 -18.74 33.95 29.82
CA THR A 74 -18.51 33.22 28.56
C THR A 74 -17.03 33.27 28.15
N ALA A 75 -16.65 32.49 27.12
CA ALA A 75 -15.29 32.52 26.58
C ALA A 75 -14.88 33.86 25.96
N ALA A 76 -15.83 34.72 25.60
CA ALA A 76 -15.58 36.07 25.08
C ALA A 76 -15.28 37.09 26.20
N ASP A 77 -15.63 36.75 27.44
CA ASP A 77 -15.58 37.66 28.59
C ASP A 77 -14.59 37.18 29.66
N TYR A 78 -14.35 38.01 30.65
CA TYR A 78 -13.68 37.63 31.89
C TYR A 78 -14.46 38.14 33.11
N GLU A 79 -14.27 37.48 34.25
CA GLU A 79 -14.91 37.87 35.51
C GLU A 79 -14.23 39.11 36.08
N PHE A 80 -14.85 40.28 35.86
CA PHE A 80 -14.37 41.56 36.38
C PHE A 80 -14.66 41.70 37.88
N LYS A 81 -15.82 41.19 38.31
CA LYS A 81 -16.26 41.18 39.71
C LYS A 81 -16.85 39.82 40.06
N ARG A 82 -16.38 39.25 41.18
CA ARG A 82 -16.85 37.94 41.63
C ARG A 82 -18.19 38.02 42.35
N CYS A 83 -18.93 36.92 42.27
CA CYS A 83 -20.12 36.71 43.11
C CYS A 83 -19.71 36.57 44.58
N THR A 84 -20.25 37.45 45.43
CA THR A 84 -20.12 37.41 46.89
C THR A 84 -21.51 37.44 47.53
N ASP A 85 -21.57 37.34 48.86
CA ASP A 85 -22.82 37.50 49.62
C ASP A 85 -23.44 38.91 49.50
N VAL A 86 -22.68 39.90 49.02
CA VAL A 86 -23.13 41.30 48.87
C VAL A 86 -23.21 41.76 47.41
N ASP A 87 -22.37 41.20 46.53
CA ASP A 87 -22.21 41.67 45.16
C ASP A 87 -22.48 40.55 44.14
N ASP A 88 -23.23 40.85 43.08
CA ASP A 88 -23.42 39.95 41.93
C ASP A 88 -22.16 39.89 41.05
N ARG A 89 -22.04 38.80 40.27
CA ARG A 89 -21.00 38.61 39.26
C ARG A 89 -21.17 39.62 38.11
N GLU A 90 -20.07 40.28 37.75
CA GLU A 90 -19.98 41.15 36.57
C GLU A 90 -18.93 40.60 35.59
N CYS A 91 -19.35 40.36 34.35
CA CYS A 91 -18.48 39.93 33.26
C CYS A 91 -18.18 41.11 32.33
N ARG A 92 -16.94 41.22 31.84
CA ARG A 92 -16.53 42.24 30.87
C ARG A 92 -15.83 41.62 29.67
N GLU A 93 -15.87 42.31 28.54
CA GLU A 93 -15.21 41.85 27.31
C GLU A 93 -13.70 41.74 27.50
N ARG A 94 -13.10 40.69 26.94
CA ARG A 94 -11.65 40.47 26.98
C ARG A 94 -10.82 41.57 26.32
N ARG A 95 -11.43 42.43 25.50
CA ARG A 95 -10.77 43.60 24.88
C ARG A 95 -10.27 44.62 25.90
N ASP A 96 -10.82 44.62 27.12
CA ASP A 96 -10.34 45.46 28.22
C ASP A 96 -8.95 45.02 28.74
N LEU A 97 -8.52 43.79 28.44
CA LEU A 97 -7.21 43.27 28.82
C LEU A 97 -6.13 43.86 27.90
N ARG A 98 -5.30 44.74 28.45
CA ARG A 98 -4.18 45.33 27.70
C ARG A 98 -3.03 44.34 27.55
N PHE A 99 -2.25 44.49 26.47
CA PHE A 99 -1.01 43.75 26.25
C PHE A 99 -0.08 43.85 27.48
N PRO A 100 0.55 42.74 27.92
CA PRO A 100 1.38 42.74 29.12
C PRO A 100 2.59 43.66 28.97
N SER A 101 3.02 44.28 30.07
CA SER A 101 4.28 45.00 30.09
C SER A 101 5.42 43.99 30.14
N VAL A 102 6.38 44.11 29.22
CA VAL A 102 7.51 43.18 29.06
C VAL A 102 8.83 43.93 29.20
N SER A 103 9.88 43.28 29.70
CA SER A 103 11.22 43.85 29.70
C SER A 103 11.77 44.04 28.28
N SER A 104 12.71 44.97 28.10
CA SER A 104 13.22 45.39 26.77
C SER A 104 13.88 44.26 25.95
N ASN A 105 14.28 43.17 26.59
CA ASN A 105 14.86 41.99 25.95
C ASN A 105 13.81 40.95 25.55
N ILE A 106 12.51 41.24 25.66
CA ILE A 106 11.44 40.30 25.34
C ILE A 106 10.66 40.79 24.11
N ILE A 107 10.41 39.86 23.18
CA ILE A 107 9.39 40.02 22.15
C ILE A 107 8.27 39.02 22.46
N ALA A 108 7.02 39.48 22.46
CA ALA A 108 5.88 38.64 22.77
C ALA A 108 4.82 38.66 21.66
N GLU A 109 4.34 37.48 21.28
CA GLU A 109 3.26 37.25 20.33
C GLU A 109 1.99 36.89 21.11
N ASN A 110 0.91 37.66 20.96
CA ASN A 110 -0.40 37.32 21.52
C ASN A 110 -1.12 36.35 20.60
N MET A 111 -1.26 35.09 21.02
CA MET A 111 -1.92 34.06 20.21
C MET A 111 -3.45 34.25 20.11
N LYS A 112 -4.04 35.13 20.92
CA LYS A 112 -5.48 35.47 20.86
C LYS A 112 -5.82 36.60 19.90
N ASP A 113 -4.85 37.46 19.58
CA ASP A 113 -5.02 38.58 18.65
C ASP A 113 -4.61 38.23 17.22
N VAL A 114 -4.26 36.97 16.95
CA VAL A 114 -3.87 36.50 15.62
C VAL A 114 -5.09 36.46 14.70
N SER A 115 -5.15 37.42 13.78
CA SER A 115 -6.12 37.44 12.69
C SER A 115 -5.77 36.36 11.64
N LEU A 116 -6.81 35.74 11.07
CA LEU A 116 -6.64 34.87 9.90
C LEU A 116 -6.52 35.77 8.66
N VAL A 117 -5.30 35.95 8.15
CA VAL A 117 -5.11 36.66 6.88
C VAL A 117 -5.06 35.64 5.75
N ASN A 118 -6.09 35.63 4.92
CA ASN A 118 -5.98 35.11 3.56
C ASN A 118 -5.17 36.14 2.76
N SER A 119 -3.98 35.79 2.25
CA SER A 119 -3.40 36.67 1.23
C SER A 119 -4.34 36.68 0.03
N GLU A 120 -4.52 37.87 -0.53
CA GLU A 120 -5.14 38.09 -1.83
C GLU A 120 -4.54 37.12 -2.86
N GLU A 121 -5.37 36.61 -3.79
CA GLU A 121 -4.87 35.88 -4.95
C GLU A 121 -3.79 36.72 -5.63
N LEU A 122 -2.55 36.25 -5.61
CA LEU A 122 -1.38 36.98 -6.12
C LEU A 122 -1.32 36.99 -7.66
N SER A 123 -2.47 36.97 -8.32
CA SER A 123 -2.58 36.86 -9.78
C SER A 123 -2.04 38.11 -10.50
N ARG A 124 -1.70 39.20 -9.80
CA ARG A 124 -1.19 40.47 -10.38
C ARG A 124 -0.13 41.25 -9.59
N THR A 125 0.10 40.96 -8.31
CA THR A 125 1.06 41.70 -7.47
C THR A 125 2.28 40.83 -7.15
N ARG A 126 3.50 41.37 -7.33
CA ARG A 126 4.74 40.63 -7.01
C ARG A 126 5.02 40.48 -5.52
N GLY A 127 4.22 41.07 -4.64
CA GLY A 127 4.47 41.00 -3.20
C GLY A 127 3.20 41.04 -2.35
N PHE A 128 3.36 40.64 -1.10
CA PHE A 128 2.29 40.56 -0.11
C PHE A 128 2.73 41.17 1.23
N HIS A 129 1.73 41.59 2.00
CA HIS A 129 1.89 42.06 3.36
C HIS A 129 0.78 41.45 4.22
N ILE A 130 1.18 40.68 5.22
CA ILE A 130 0.28 39.99 6.14
C ILE A 130 0.50 40.56 7.54
N ASP A 131 -0.55 41.13 8.14
CA ASP A 131 -0.57 41.55 9.54
C ASP A 131 -1.10 40.42 10.41
N ARG A 132 -0.29 39.96 11.35
CA ARG A 132 -0.59 38.84 12.24
C ARG A 132 -1.05 39.31 13.63
N GLY A 133 -1.14 40.61 13.88
CA GLY A 133 -1.43 41.17 15.20
C GLY A 133 -0.20 41.18 16.12
N SER A 134 -0.33 41.82 17.28
CA SER A 134 0.77 42.02 18.24
C SER A 134 2.03 42.70 17.66
N GLY A 135 1.86 43.49 16.59
CA GLY A 135 2.97 44.14 15.88
C GLY A 135 3.77 43.22 14.96
N PHE A 136 3.34 41.98 14.71
CA PHE A 136 4.02 41.08 13.76
C PHE A 136 3.47 41.24 12.34
N PHE A 137 4.39 41.42 11.40
CA PHE A 137 4.10 41.53 9.99
C PHE A 137 4.97 40.58 9.18
N ILE A 138 4.40 40.01 8.12
CA ILE A 138 5.15 39.24 7.14
C ILE A 138 5.06 39.99 5.82
N LYS A 139 6.21 40.36 5.27
CA LYS A 139 6.33 41.04 3.97
C LYS A 139 7.12 40.16 3.03
N GLY A 140 6.56 39.81 1.88
CA GLY A 140 7.26 38.98 0.91
C GLY A 140 7.07 39.44 -0.52
N THR A 141 7.98 38.99 -1.38
CA THR A 141 7.99 39.29 -2.82
C THR A 141 8.34 38.02 -3.57
N VAL A 142 7.50 37.65 -4.53
CA VAL A 142 7.76 36.57 -5.50
C VAL A 142 8.75 37.11 -6.54
N THR A 143 9.98 36.61 -6.52
CA THR A 143 11.07 37.04 -7.42
C THR A 143 11.01 36.31 -8.75
N TYR A 144 10.59 35.05 -8.74
CA TYR A 144 10.44 34.20 -9.91
C TYR A 144 9.13 33.42 -9.84
N PHE A 145 8.41 33.35 -10.96
CA PHE A 145 7.20 32.54 -11.07
C PHE A 145 7.02 32.03 -12.50
N LYS A 146 6.92 30.70 -12.63
CA LYS A 146 6.67 29.97 -13.86
C LYS A 146 5.48 29.04 -13.65
N PRO A 147 4.24 29.53 -13.86
CA PRO A 147 3.03 28.73 -13.68
C PRO A 147 2.83 27.66 -14.75
N GLN A 148 3.55 27.74 -15.86
CA GLN A 148 3.33 26.88 -17.01
C GLN A 148 3.90 25.48 -16.77
N ILE A 149 3.23 24.47 -17.33
CA ILE A 149 3.70 23.08 -17.25
C ILE A 149 4.74 22.85 -18.35
N LEU A 150 5.93 22.42 -17.94
CA LEU A 150 7.01 22.04 -18.84
C LEU A 150 6.89 20.55 -19.19
N LEU A 151 6.88 20.24 -20.48
CA LEU A 151 6.89 18.90 -21.04
C LEU A 151 8.20 18.61 -21.76
N GLN A 152 8.63 17.35 -21.73
CA GLN A 152 9.77 16.85 -22.48
C GLN A 152 9.42 15.52 -23.19
N PRO A 153 10.10 15.16 -24.29
CA PRO A 153 9.87 13.90 -24.98
C PRO A 153 10.22 12.71 -24.09
N VAL A 154 9.39 11.67 -24.13
CA VAL A 154 9.71 10.39 -23.48
C VAL A 154 10.78 9.67 -24.31
N ASP A 155 11.78 9.14 -23.62
CA ASP A 155 12.85 8.38 -24.27
C ASP A 155 12.35 7.00 -24.74
N HIS A 156 12.34 6.80 -26.07
CA HIS A 156 11.98 5.56 -26.74
C HIS A 156 13.15 5.00 -27.57
N SER A 157 14.39 5.25 -27.14
CA SER A 157 15.62 4.75 -27.81
C SER A 157 15.62 3.24 -28.08
N VAL A 158 15.03 2.44 -27.17
CA VAL A 158 15.00 0.97 -27.27
C VAL A 158 13.85 0.46 -28.12
N ASN A 159 12.68 1.12 -28.09
CA ASN A 159 11.48 0.65 -28.78
C ASN A 159 10.83 1.79 -29.58
N ASN A 160 11.22 1.92 -30.84
CA ASN A 160 10.72 2.96 -31.75
C ASN A 160 10.54 2.41 -33.18
N GLU A 161 10.12 3.30 -34.08
CA GLU A 161 9.84 3.02 -35.50
C GLU A 161 10.61 3.99 -36.41
N LEU A 162 11.77 4.48 -35.94
CA LEU A 162 12.54 5.50 -36.65
C LEU A 162 13.01 5.00 -38.03
N ASP A 163 13.23 3.70 -38.21
CA ASP A 163 13.60 3.09 -39.50
C ASP A 163 12.50 3.22 -40.57
N ARG A 164 11.26 3.50 -40.16
CA ARG A 164 10.08 3.68 -41.04
C ARG A 164 9.64 5.13 -41.16
N PHE A 165 10.26 6.04 -40.41
CA PHE A 165 9.93 7.45 -40.47
C PHE A 165 10.57 8.10 -41.71
N ASN A 166 9.72 8.58 -42.62
CA ASN A 166 10.15 9.22 -43.88
C ASN A 166 10.09 10.76 -43.84
N GLY A 167 9.92 11.37 -42.65
CA GLY A 167 9.88 12.82 -42.49
C GLY A 167 11.25 13.49 -42.49
N SER A 168 11.29 14.82 -42.41
CA SER A 168 12.55 15.58 -42.37
C SER A 168 13.37 15.23 -41.12
N PRO A 169 14.69 14.95 -41.24
CA PRO A 169 15.59 14.74 -40.10
C PRO A 169 15.59 15.92 -39.12
N GLU A 170 15.43 17.15 -39.62
CA GLU A 170 15.35 18.35 -38.78
C GLU A 170 14.18 18.29 -37.78
N LEU A 171 13.09 17.60 -38.12
CA LEU A 171 11.95 17.44 -37.21
C LEU A 171 12.29 16.51 -36.05
N VAL A 172 13.09 15.49 -36.32
CA VAL A 172 13.55 14.52 -35.32
C VAL A 172 14.57 15.18 -34.40
N ASP A 173 15.57 15.82 -35.00
CA ASP A 173 16.70 16.42 -34.28
C ASP A 173 16.28 17.62 -33.43
N LYS A 174 15.22 18.33 -33.81
CA LYS A 174 14.84 19.61 -33.19
C LYS A 174 13.57 19.57 -32.36
N TYR A 175 12.58 18.76 -32.75
CA TYR A 175 11.25 18.83 -32.15
C TYR A 175 10.84 17.53 -31.46
N CYS A 176 11.02 16.37 -32.10
CA CYS A 176 10.66 15.09 -31.51
C CYS A 176 11.65 13.98 -31.87
N PRO A 177 12.53 13.58 -30.94
CA PRO A 177 13.51 12.51 -31.18
C PRO A 177 12.89 11.16 -31.55
N TYR A 178 11.65 10.89 -31.10
CA TYR A 178 10.94 9.63 -31.35
C TYR A 178 9.51 9.88 -31.88
N PRO A 179 9.34 10.15 -33.18
CA PRO A 179 8.04 10.36 -33.81
C PRO A 179 7.13 9.15 -33.68
N VAL A 180 5.94 9.36 -33.11
CA VAL A 180 4.91 8.34 -32.96
C VAL A 180 4.13 8.21 -34.28
N PRO A 181 3.90 6.98 -34.79
CA PRO A 181 3.03 6.77 -35.94
C PRO A 181 1.60 7.26 -35.67
N SER A 182 0.94 7.82 -36.68
CA SER A 182 -0.45 8.27 -36.59
C SER A 182 -1.39 7.10 -36.26
N TYR A 183 -1.11 5.96 -36.88
CA TYR A 183 -1.76 4.68 -36.63
C TYR A 183 -0.89 3.53 -37.15
N TYR A 184 -1.31 2.31 -36.88
CA TYR A 184 -0.74 1.11 -37.46
C TYR A 184 -1.79 0.40 -38.31
N GLU A 185 -1.32 -0.26 -39.36
CA GLU A 185 -2.12 -1.18 -40.15
C GLU A 185 -1.79 -2.61 -39.73
N LEU A 186 -2.76 -3.31 -39.15
CA LEU A 186 -2.69 -4.74 -38.87
C LEU A 186 -3.17 -5.50 -40.11
N GLY A 187 -2.22 -6.02 -40.89
CA GLY A 187 -2.48 -6.77 -42.12
C GLY A 187 -2.38 -8.27 -41.91
N LYS A 188 -3.23 -9.02 -42.63
CA LYS A 188 -3.18 -10.48 -42.78
C LYS A 188 -2.80 -10.82 -44.23
N PHE A 189 -1.91 -11.80 -44.40
CA PHE A 189 -1.63 -12.42 -45.69
C PHE A 189 -1.58 -13.95 -45.58
N ASP A 190 -1.98 -14.62 -46.65
CA ASP A 190 -2.05 -16.07 -46.71
C ASP A 190 -0.86 -16.62 -47.50
N LEU A 191 -0.17 -17.63 -46.97
CA LEU A 191 0.87 -18.38 -47.67
C LEU A 191 0.39 -19.83 -47.84
N GLN A 192 0.37 -20.32 -49.09
CA GLN A 192 -0.15 -21.64 -49.41
C GLN A 192 0.97 -22.65 -49.66
N ASN A 193 0.74 -23.90 -49.27
CA ASN A 193 1.63 -25.04 -49.55
C ASN A 193 3.10 -24.78 -49.16
N ILE A 194 3.31 -24.29 -47.95
CA ILE A 194 4.63 -23.96 -47.40
C ILE A 194 5.16 -25.14 -46.58
N THR A 195 6.45 -25.42 -46.74
CA THR A 195 7.17 -26.38 -45.89
C THR A 195 7.82 -25.65 -44.72
N TYR A 196 7.42 -25.99 -43.51
CA TYR A 196 7.86 -25.31 -42.28
C TYR A 196 8.12 -26.30 -41.15
N LYS A 197 8.72 -25.81 -40.07
CA LYS A 197 8.88 -26.55 -38.82
C LYS A 197 8.37 -25.72 -37.64
N ASN A 198 7.77 -26.41 -36.68
CA ASN A 198 7.35 -25.82 -35.42
C ASN A 198 8.48 -25.96 -34.40
N LYS A 199 8.84 -24.85 -33.76
CA LYS A 199 9.88 -24.81 -32.75
C LYS A 199 9.31 -24.31 -31.44
N MET A 200 9.41 -25.12 -30.41
CA MET A 200 8.92 -24.76 -29.09
C MET A 200 10.01 -24.04 -28.30
N TYR A 201 9.68 -22.84 -27.83
CA TYR A 201 10.52 -22.06 -26.93
C TYR A 201 9.67 -21.53 -25.77
N GLY A 202 10.04 -21.90 -24.54
CA GLY A 202 9.33 -21.42 -23.34
C GLY A 202 7.84 -21.77 -23.30
N GLY A 203 7.43 -22.90 -23.91
CA GLY A 203 6.03 -23.31 -24.00
C GLY A 203 5.24 -22.67 -25.13
N LYS A 204 5.88 -21.90 -26.03
CA LYS A 204 5.25 -21.23 -27.18
C LYS A 204 5.76 -21.80 -28.51
N THR A 205 4.90 -21.79 -29.51
CA THR A 205 5.21 -22.32 -30.85
C THR A 205 5.63 -21.21 -31.82
N PHE A 206 6.84 -21.31 -32.38
CA PHE A 206 7.34 -20.45 -33.46
C PHE A 206 7.50 -21.24 -34.76
N ILE A 207 7.25 -20.57 -35.90
CA ILE A 207 7.34 -21.19 -37.21
C ILE A 207 8.64 -20.77 -37.88
N GLU A 208 9.46 -21.77 -38.22
CA GLU A 208 10.72 -21.58 -38.92
C GLU A 208 10.68 -22.27 -40.30
N PRO A 209 11.51 -21.83 -41.26
CA PRO A 209 11.71 -22.58 -42.50
C PRO A 209 12.27 -23.98 -42.20
N CYS A 210 11.77 -24.98 -42.90
CA CYS A 210 12.40 -26.29 -42.94
C CYS A 210 13.70 -26.22 -43.77
N GLU A 211 14.80 -26.76 -43.26
CA GLU A 211 16.08 -26.78 -43.97
C GLU A 211 16.11 -27.96 -44.94
N THR A 212 16.09 -27.68 -46.25
CA THR A 212 16.06 -28.72 -47.29
C THR A 212 16.86 -28.30 -48.52
N TYR A 213 17.51 -29.27 -49.16
CA TYR A 213 18.20 -29.07 -50.45
C TYR A 213 17.23 -28.92 -51.63
N MET A 214 15.96 -29.37 -51.48
CA MET A 214 14.92 -29.20 -52.48
C MET A 214 14.17 -27.89 -52.26
N ARG A 215 13.82 -27.16 -53.33
CA ARG A 215 12.90 -26.02 -53.22
C ARG A 215 11.47 -26.51 -53.01
N HIS A 216 11.05 -26.65 -51.75
CA HIS A 216 9.66 -26.97 -51.39
C HIS A 216 8.89 -25.72 -50.93
N GLY A 217 8.46 -24.91 -51.92
CA GLY A 217 7.74 -23.66 -51.70
C GLY A 217 8.65 -22.48 -51.35
N ASN A 218 8.13 -21.26 -51.48
CA ASN A 218 8.84 -20.03 -51.17
C ASN A 218 8.54 -19.63 -49.72
N PHE A 219 9.21 -20.25 -48.74
CA PHE A 219 9.18 -19.72 -47.38
C PHE A 219 9.75 -18.28 -47.39
N PRO A 220 9.12 -17.30 -46.73
CA PRO A 220 9.60 -15.92 -46.71
C PRO A 220 11.06 -15.85 -46.21
N ASN A 221 11.91 -15.06 -46.87
CA ASN A 221 13.33 -14.95 -46.53
C ASN A 221 13.55 -14.64 -45.03
N LYS A 222 14.64 -15.08 -44.41
CA LYS A 222 14.95 -14.90 -42.97
C LYS A 222 14.94 -13.43 -42.50
N GLN A 223 15.11 -12.45 -43.39
CA GLN A 223 14.94 -11.02 -43.07
C GLN A 223 13.48 -10.58 -42.95
N HIS A 224 12.55 -11.32 -43.56
CA HIS A 224 11.12 -11.11 -43.42
C HIS A 224 10.61 -11.74 -42.12
N THR A 225 11.17 -12.87 -41.66
CA THR A 225 10.65 -13.59 -40.48
C THR A 225 10.68 -12.80 -39.18
N SER A 226 11.56 -11.79 -39.05
CA SER A 226 11.59 -10.91 -37.87
C SER A 226 10.55 -9.79 -37.88
N ARG A 227 9.61 -9.79 -38.84
CA ARG A 227 8.61 -8.72 -39.04
C ARG A 227 7.17 -9.23 -39.07
N TYR A 228 6.97 -10.53 -38.93
CA TYR A 228 5.65 -11.15 -39.04
C TYR A 228 5.47 -12.21 -37.98
N ILE A 229 4.23 -12.32 -37.48
CA ILE A 229 3.80 -13.49 -36.72
C ILE A 229 3.25 -14.49 -37.73
N TYR A 230 3.77 -15.73 -37.73
CA TYR A 230 3.28 -16.81 -38.58
C TYR A 230 2.50 -17.84 -37.78
N CYS A 231 1.29 -18.14 -38.23
CA CYS A 231 0.39 -19.10 -37.61
C CYS A 231 0.09 -20.26 -38.54
N SER A 232 0.28 -21.47 -38.02
CA SER A 232 -0.10 -22.74 -38.65
C SER A 232 -1.41 -23.29 -38.09
N GLN A 233 -1.91 -22.73 -37.00
CA GLN A 233 -3.12 -23.17 -36.30
C GLN A 233 -3.94 -21.98 -35.81
N PRO A 234 -5.26 -22.16 -35.57
CA PRO A 234 -6.09 -21.13 -34.96
C PRO A 234 -5.65 -20.79 -33.53
N GLY A 235 -5.56 -19.51 -33.22
CA GLY A 235 -5.23 -18.94 -31.91
C GLY A 235 -5.75 -17.50 -31.77
N PRO A 236 -5.42 -16.82 -30.65
CA PRO A 236 -5.87 -15.46 -30.37
C PRO A 236 -5.65 -14.47 -31.53
N VAL A 237 -4.48 -14.52 -32.19
CA VAL A 237 -4.14 -13.61 -33.30
C VAL A 237 -4.91 -13.92 -34.59
N THR A 238 -5.21 -15.20 -34.86
CA THR A 238 -5.93 -15.59 -36.08
C THR A 238 -7.44 -15.39 -35.96
N ASN A 239 -7.99 -15.48 -34.75
CA ASN A 239 -9.42 -15.48 -34.49
C ASN A 239 -10.12 -14.15 -34.80
N ILE A 240 -9.35 -13.07 -34.96
CA ILE A 240 -9.87 -11.76 -35.35
C ILE A 240 -10.13 -11.64 -36.85
N PHE A 241 -9.66 -12.55 -37.70
CA PHE A 241 -9.93 -12.54 -39.14
C PHE A 241 -10.76 -13.75 -39.57
N GLU A 242 -11.50 -13.62 -40.66
CA GLU A 242 -12.15 -14.77 -41.28
C GLU A 242 -11.11 -15.79 -41.77
N LEU A 243 -11.23 -17.04 -41.31
CA LEU A 243 -10.32 -18.14 -41.65
C LEU A 243 -10.85 -18.93 -42.84
N ARG A 244 -9.98 -19.33 -43.76
CA ARG A 244 -10.33 -20.20 -44.88
C ARG A 244 -10.67 -21.60 -44.38
N SER A 245 -11.58 -22.29 -45.06
CA SER A 245 -11.86 -23.70 -44.82
C SER A 245 -10.59 -24.53 -45.07
N GLY A 246 -10.16 -25.29 -44.06
CA GLY A 246 -8.94 -26.13 -44.14
C GLY A 246 -7.68 -25.52 -43.52
N PHE A 247 -7.70 -24.26 -43.07
CA PHE A 247 -6.60 -23.70 -42.28
C PHE A 247 -6.39 -24.51 -40.99
N GLY A 248 -5.13 -24.78 -40.66
CA GLY A 248 -4.79 -25.69 -39.57
C GLY A 248 -4.52 -27.12 -40.01
N SER A 249 -4.80 -27.51 -41.25
CA SER A 249 -4.38 -28.83 -41.76
C SER A 249 -2.93 -28.76 -42.23
N SER A 250 -2.11 -29.71 -41.77
CA SER A 250 -0.74 -29.87 -42.22
C SER A 250 -0.41 -31.34 -42.37
N THR A 251 0.48 -31.67 -43.30
CA THR A 251 0.91 -33.04 -43.54
C THR A 251 2.38 -33.21 -43.11
N PRO A 252 2.70 -34.17 -42.23
CA PRO A 252 4.07 -34.40 -41.79
C PRO A 252 4.86 -35.13 -42.87
N ILE A 253 5.99 -34.55 -43.28
CA ILE A 253 6.93 -35.11 -44.25
C ILE A 253 8.33 -35.21 -43.65
N TRP A 254 9.07 -36.24 -44.03
CA TRP A 254 10.46 -36.44 -43.64
C TRP A 254 11.36 -35.99 -44.78
N ILE A 255 12.22 -35.01 -44.52
CA ILE A 255 13.06 -34.39 -45.54
C ILE A 255 14.54 -34.56 -45.18
N GLU A 256 15.37 -34.82 -46.19
CA GLU A 256 16.82 -34.81 -46.06
C GLU A 256 17.33 -33.38 -46.21
N LYS A 257 18.31 -32.99 -45.40
CA LYS A 257 18.87 -31.62 -45.42
C LYS A 257 19.77 -31.39 -46.62
N GLU A 258 20.53 -32.39 -47.03
CA GLU A 258 21.54 -32.32 -48.08
C GLU A 258 21.34 -33.35 -49.18
N GLU A 259 21.71 -33.00 -50.41
CA GLU A 259 21.59 -33.89 -51.58
C GLU A 259 22.49 -35.13 -51.47
N ASN A 260 23.69 -35.00 -50.90
CA ASN A 260 24.65 -36.09 -50.76
C ASN A 260 24.11 -37.23 -49.88
N CYS A 261 23.40 -36.88 -48.81
CA CYS A 261 22.81 -37.84 -47.87
C CYS A 261 21.78 -38.75 -48.54
N VAL A 262 21.02 -38.25 -49.52
CA VAL A 262 19.99 -39.01 -50.24
C VAL A 262 20.59 -40.24 -50.93
N SER A 263 21.72 -40.05 -51.61
CA SER A 263 22.40 -41.12 -52.36
C SER A 263 22.99 -42.19 -51.42
N LYS A 264 23.63 -41.74 -50.34
CA LYS A 264 24.25 -42.63 -49.33
C LYS A 264 23.20 -43.40 -48.54
N ASN A 265 22.12 -42.73 -48.13
CA ASN A 265 21.00 -43.34 -47.43
C ASN A 265 20.30 -44.39 -48.29
N ALA A 266 20.14 -44.14 -49.61
CA ALA A 266 19.62 -45.13 -50.54
C ALA A 266 20.52 -46.36 -50.69
N ALA A 267 21.85 -46.17 -50.72
CA ALA A 267 22.83 -47.26 -50.81
C ALA A 267 22.80 -48.16 -49.55
N CYS A 268 22.83 -47.55 -48.35
CA CYS A 268 22.70 -48.28 -47.09
C CYS A 268 21.37 -49.06 -47.02
N LEU A 269 20.24 -48.42 -47.36
CA LEU A 269 18.92 -49.06 -47.37
C LEU A 269 18.81 -50.24 -48.33
N ASN A 270 19.47 -50.18 -49.49
CA ASN A 270 19.50 -51.31 -50.43
C ASN A 270 20.35 -52.47 -49.89
N CYS A 271 21.44 -52.18 -49.18
CA CYS A 271 22.26 -53.20 -48.54
C CYS A 271 21.49 -53.91 -47.42
N THR A 272 20.86 -53.16 -46.50
CA THR A 272 20.08 -53.75 -45.40
C THR A 272 18.88 -54.55 -45.91
N LYS A 273 18.17 -54.09 -46.96
CA LYS A 273 17.13 -54.88 -47.63
C LYS A 273 17.66 -56.22 -48.15
N THR A 274 18.90 -56.26 -48.62
CA THR A 274 19.54 -57.50 -49.10
C THR A 274 19.78 -58.48 -47.95
N CYS A 275 20.19 -57.99 -46.77
CA CYS A 275 20.26 -58.79 -45.55
C CYS A 275 18.89 -59.37 -45.16
N ALA A 276 17.85 -58.56 -45.15
CA ALA A 276 16.49 -59.04 -44.85
C ALA A 276 15.97 -60.05 -45.88
N LYS A 277 16.34 -59.92 -47.17
CA LYS A 277 16.04 -60.93 -48.20
C LYS A 277 16.75 -62.26 -47.94
N LYS A 278 18.01 -62.24 -47.52
CA LYS A 278 18.75 -63.47 -47.17
C LYS A 278 18.09 -64.22 -46.01
N MET A 279 17.65 -63.50 -44.98
CA MET A 279 16.90 -64.07 -43.84
C MET A 279 15.57 -64.73 -44.24
N ARG A 280 14.98 -64.35 -45.37
CA ARG A 280 13.80 -65.03 -45.93
C ARG A 280 14.16 -66.29 -46.73
N LEU A 281 15.27 -66.25 -47.47
CA LEU A 281 15.60 -67.27 -48.48
C LEU A 281 16.49 -68.40 -47.96
N GLN A 282 17.33 -68.13 -46.96
CA GLN A 282 18.23 -69.12 -46.37
C GLN A 282 17.62 -69.69 -45.09
N GLY A 283 17.26 -70.98 -45.11
CA GLY A 283 16.92 -71.71 -43.88
C GLY A 283 18.13 -71.79 -42.94
N GLY A 284 17.91 -71.68 -41.63
CA GLY A 284 18.97 -71.68 -40.60
C GLY A 284 18.57 -70.90 -39.34
N GLU A 285 19.51 -70.69 -38.41
CA GLU A 285 19.28 -69.98 -37.13
C GLU A 285 18.81 -68.53 -37.30
N CYS A 286 19.02 -67.89 -38.45
CA CYS A 286 18.57 -66.53 -38.76
C CYS A 286 17.39 -66.47 -39.74
N GLY A 287 16.79 -67.62 -40.09
CA GLY A 287 15.63 -67.71 -40.96
C GLY A 287 14.35 -67.16 -40.30
N VAL A 288 13.40 -66.64 -41.09
CA VAL A 288 12.09 -66.22 -40.57
C VAL A 288 11.23 -67.44 -40.25
N THR A 289 10.63 -67.47 -39.05
CA THR A 289 9.78 -68.58 -38.57
C THR A 289 8.38 -68.11 -38.19
N ASP A 290 7.48 -69.07 -38.02
CA ASP A 290 6.13 -68.86 -37.51
C ASP A 290 6.11 -68.26 -36.11
N LYS A 291 7.14 -68.45 -35.27
CA LYS A 291 7.20 -67.90 -33.90
C LYS A 291 7.56 -66.41 -33.81
N ASP A 292 7.95 -65.77 -34.92
CA ASP A 292 8.53 -64.42 -34.91
C ASP A 292 7.48 -63.26 -34.93
N ASN A 293 6.52 -63.24 -34.00
CA ASN A 293 5.45 -62.24 -33.95
C ASN A 293 5.85 -60.88 -33.31
N GLY A 294 7.09 -60.42 -33.51
CA GLY A 294 7.55 -59.11 -33.01
C GLY A 294 8.06 -59.09 -31.55
N ARG A 295 8.22 -60.25 -30.92
CA ARG A 295 8.89 -60.41 -29.60
C ARG A 295 10.15 -61.28 -29.65
N SER A 296 10.56 -61.69 -30.86
CA SER A 296 11.73 -62.54 -31.06
C SER A 296 13.00 -61.67 -31.02
N PRO A 297 13.87 -61.81 -30.00
CA PRO A 297 15.12 -61.04 -29.93
C PRO A 297 16.14 -61.48 -31.01
N ARG A 298 15.90 -62.65 -31.62
CA ARG A 298 16.76 -63.28 -32.63
C ARG A 298 16.76 -62.52 -33.95
N LEU A 299 15.59 -62.11 -34.44
CA LEU A 299 15.49 -61.41 -35.74
C LEU A 299 16.25 -60.08 -35.76
N PRO A 300 16.11 -59.19 -34.74
CA PRO A 300 16.95 -58.00 -34.63
C PRO A 300 18.44 -58.33 -34.57
N LEU A 301 18.85 -59.30 -33.75
CA LEU A 301 20.25 -59.70 -33.61
C LEU A 301 20.86 -60.19 -34.93
N CYS A 302 20.17 -61.10 -35.63
CA CYS A 302 20.59 -61.60 -36.94
C CYS A 302 20.66 -60.50 -38.01
N MET A 303 19.72 -59.55 -37.95
CA MET A 303 19.72 -58.41 -38.85
C MET A 303 20.91 -57.48 -38.60
N SER A 304 21.21 -57.18 -37.33
CA SER A 304 22.39 -56.42 -36.92
C SER A 304 23.68 -57.11 -37.36
N CYS A 305 23.84 -58.41 -37.10
CA CYS A 305 25.04 -59.16 -37.53
C CYS A 305 25.24 -59.13 -39.06
N CYS A 306 24.17 -59.21 -39.85
CA CYS A 306 24.29 -59.12 -41.31
C CYS A 306 24.64 -57.69 -41.79
N ALA A 307 24.06 -56.67 -41.14
CA ALA A 307 24.36 -55.28 -41.44
C ALA A 307 25.82 -54.94 -41.08
N ASP A 308 26.30 -55.39 -39.93
CA ASP A 308 27.68 -55.17 -39.45
C ASP A 308 28.71 -55.86 -40.35
N SER A 309 28.38 -57.04 -40.91
CA SER A 309 29.31 -57.77 -41.76
C SER A 309 29.37 -57.25 -43.20
N ASN A 310 28.24 -56.76 -43.74
CA ASN A 310 28.10 -56.48 -45.19
C ASN A 310 27.81 -55.02 -45.53
N CYS A 311 27.28 -54.23 -44.59
CA CYS A 311 26.74 -52.90 -44.86
C CYS A 311 27.46 -51.77 -44.11
N THR A 312 28.37 -52.06 -43.17
CA THR A 312 29.06 -51.07 -42.33
C THR A 312 29.66 -49.90 -43.10
N ASN A 313 30.46 -50.16 -44.14
CA ASN A 313 31.10 -49.10 -44.94
C ASN A 313 30.09 -48.26 -45.74
N LEU A 314 28.92 -48.82 -46.09
CA LEU A 314 27.87 -48.11 -46.81
C LEU A 314 26.93 -47.34 -45.87
N CYS A 315 26.87 -47.75 -44.61
CA CYS A 315 25.99 -47.20 -43.58
C CYS A 315 26.71 -46.31 -42.56
N GLU A 316 28.03 -46.09 -42.70
CA GLU A 316 28.83 -45.30 -41.75
C GLU A 316 28.27 -43.88 -41.54
N THR A 317 27.92 -43.19 -42.62
CA THR A 317 27.31 -41.84 -42.57
C THR A 317 25.79 -41.86 -42.39
N TYR A 318 25.16 -43.04 -42.34
CA TYR A 318 23.71 -43.20 -42.21
C TYR A 318 23.20 -42.74 -40.83
N HIS A 319 24.06 -42.80 -39.81
CA HIS A 319 23.76 -42.37 -38.45
C HIS A 319 24.30 -40.97 -38.12
N ASP A 320 25.03 -40.32 -39.03
CA ASP A 320 25.56 -38.97 -38.84
C ASP A 320 24.42 -37.96 -38.73
N TYR A 321 24.51 -37.07 -37.73
CA TYR A 321 23.55 -36.00 -37.45
C TYR A 321 23.24 -35.15 -38.68
N HIS A 322 24.22 -34.95 -39.58
CA HIS A 322 24.03 -34.19 -40.82
C HIS A 322 23.12 -34.89 -41.84
N CYS A 323 23.08 -36.22 -41.85
CA CYS A 323 22.23 -37.02 -42.76
C CYS A 323 20.95 -37.56 -42.09
N GLN A 324 20.63 -37.06 -40.89
CA GLN A 324 19.35 -37.37 -40.24
C GLN A 324 18.21 -36.60 -40.91
N THR A 325 17.12 -37.30 -41.23
CA THR A 325 15.92 -36.68 -41.79
C THR A 325 15.26 -35.80 -40.75
N GLU A 326 14.93 -34.56 -41.10
CA GLU A 326 14.15 -33.66 -40.26
C GLU A 326 12.67 -33.84 -40.57
N GLN A 327 11.83 -33.88 -39.52
CA GLN A 327 10.38 -33.89 -39.67
C GLN A 327 9.90 -32.47 -39.89
N CYS A 328 9.29 -32.22 -41.05
CA CYS A 328 8.71 -30.93 -41.40
C CYS A 328 7.22 -31.09 -41.71
N LEU A 329 6.52 -29.96 -41.76
CA LEU A 329 5.11 -29.88 -42.03
C LEU A 329 4.89 -29.15 -43.35
N VAL A 330 4.00 -29.68 -44.19
CA VAL A 330 3.52 -28.99 -45.40
C VAL A 330 2.07 -28.58 -45.18
N GLY A 331 1.80 -27.29 -45.27
CA GLY A 331 0.46 -26.74 -45.12
C GLY A 331 0.40 -25.23 -45.37
N ASP A 332 -0.78 -24.65 -45.14
CA ASP A 332 -1.01 -23.23 -45.29
C ASP A 332 -0.62 -22.47 -44.01
N LEU A 333 -0.01 -21.30 -44.16
CA LEU A 333 0.37 -20.41 -43.07
C LEU A 333 -0.35 -19.06 -43.20
N LEU A 334 -0.73 -18.48 -42.06
CA LEU A 334 -1.19 -17.10 -41.98
C LEU A 334 -0.08 -16.23 -41.42
N GLY A 335 0.24 -15.15 -42.13
CA GLY A 335 1.16 -14.13 -41.67
C GLY A 335 0.41 -12.88 -41.21
N PHE A 336 0.82 -12.33 -40.07
CA PHE A 336 0.30 -11.07 -39.53
C PHE A 336 1.42 -10.04 -39.47
N GLN A 337 1.13 -8.84 -39.97
CA GLN A 337 2.05 -7.72 -39.94
C GLN A 337 1.41 -6.54 -39.23
N LEU A 338 2.17 -5.91 -38.33
CA LEU A 338 1.84 -4.59 -37.81
C LEU A 338 2.74 -3.57 -38.51
N ARG A 339 2.15 -2.69 -39.32
CA ARG A 339 2.89 -1.70 -40.13
C ARG A 339 2.63 -0.29 -39.61
N PRO A 340 3.66 0.48 -39.19
CA PRO A 340 3.46 1.87 -38.77
C PRO A 340 3.13 2.75 -39.98
N ILE A 341 2.16 3.65 -39.81
CA ILE A 341 1.78 4.65 -40.82
C ILE A 341 1.94 6.04 -40.23
N TYR A 342 2.79 6.83 -40.88
CA TYR A 342 3.00 8.24 -40.57
C TYR A 342 2.10 9.12 -41.44
N ASP A 343 1.74 10.29 -40.90
CA ASP A 343 0.97 11.27 -41.64
C ASP A 343 1.83 11.90 -42.75
N ASN A 344 1.41 11.73 -44.00
CA ASN A 344 2.07 12.33 -45.17
C ASN A 344 1.92 13.86 -45.22
N SER A 345 1.07 14.46 -44.37
CA SER A 345 0.76 15.89 -44.34
C SER A 345 1.67 16.72 -43.42
N ASN A 346 2.93 16.31 -43.25
CA ASN A 346 3.95 17.09 -42.55
C ASN A 346 3.73 17.27 -41.03
N ASN A 347 2.80 16.53 -40.43
CA ASN A 347 2.60 16.54 -38.98
C ASN A 347 3.46 15.48 -38.29
N VAL A 348 4.06 15.85 -37.16
CA VAL A 348 4.83 14.96 -36.30
C VAL A 348 4.15 14.84 -34.95
N TYR A 349 3.90 13.61 -34.53
CA TYR A 349 3.31 13.28 -33.25
C TYR A 349 4.40 12.83 -32.29
N CYS A 350 4.31 13.26 -31.03
CA CYS A 350 5.35 13.02 -30.06
C CYS A 350 4.77 12.73 -28.67
N HIS A 351 5.28 11.68 -28.04
CA HIS A 351 4.92 11.30 -26.68
C HIS A 351 5.71 12.12 -25.67
N MET A 352 5.02 12.77 -24.75
CA MET A 352 5.57 13.73 -23.82
C MET A 352 5.32 13.31 -22.37
N THR A 353 6.22 13.76 -21.49
CA THR A 353 6.06 13.66 -20.04
C THR A 353 6.34 15.01 -19.40
N PRO A 354 5.63 15.38 -18.33
CA PRO A 354 5.98 16.56 -17.54
C PRO A 354 7.35 16.42 -16.88
N VAL A 355 8.07 17.54 -16.80
CA VAL A 355 9.39 17.63 -16.17
C VAL A 355 9.23 17.68 -14.65
N THR A 356 9.99 16.83 -13.96
CA THR A 356 10.02 16.78 -12.50
C THR A 356 11.12 17.69 -11.96
N ASN A 357 10.93 18.20 -10.73
CA ASN A 357 11.92 19.00 -10.01
C ASN A 357 12.30 20.34 -10.71
N ASP A 358 11.44 20.86 -11.58
CA ASP A 358 11.59 22.20 -12.20
C ASP A 358 11.25 23.28 -11.18
N THR A 359 11.93 24.42 -11.22
CA THR A 359 11.63 25.53 -10.31
C THR A 359 10.35 26.21 -10.77
N VAL A 360 9.31 26.18 -9.95
CA VAL A 360 8.00 26.79 -10.24
C VAL A 360 7.94 28.21 -9.70
N MET A 361 8.49 28.44 -8.50
CA MET A 361 8.44 29.74 -7.83
C MET A 361 9.66 29.96 -6.94
N GLU A 362 10.11 31.22 -6.87
CA GLU A 362 11.02 31.70 -5.84
C GLU A 362 10.36 32.85 -5.07
N LEU A 363 10.35 32.74 -3.74
CA LEU A 363 9.74 33.68 -2.84
C LEU A 363 10.76 34.16 -1.81
N VAL A 364 10.92 35.47 -1.66
CA VAL A 364 11.68 36.08 -0.56
C VAL A 364 10.71 36.70 0.42
N TYR A 365 10.78 36.35 1.70
CA TYR A 365 9.91 36.94 2.73
C TYR A 365 10.66 37.30 4.01
N ASN A 366 10.15 38.33 4.68
CA ASN A 366 10.69 38.89 5.91
C ASN A 366 9.63 38.84 7.00
N VAL A 367 10.01 38.36 8.19
CA VAL A 367 9.19 38.49 9.39
C VAL A 367 9.66 39.72 10.17
N ILE A 368 8.76 40.64 10.45
CA ILE A 368 9.04 41.93 11.07
C ILE A 368 8.20 42.04 12.34
N ASN A 369 8.79 42.53 13.43
CA ASN A 369 8.06 42.94 14.63
C ASN A 369 8.22 44.46 14.82
N TYR A 370 7.12 45.20 14.69
CA TYR A 370 7.03 46.66 14.63
C TYR A 370 7.95 47.29 13.57
N TYR A 371 9.23 47.48 13.91
CA TYR A 371 10.24 48.10 13.05
C TYR A 371 11.48 47.22 12.84
N GLU A 372 11.58 46.09 13.53
CA GLU A 372 12.74 45.20 13.50
C GLU A 372 12.46 43.96 12.64
N THR A 373 13.30 43.72 11.63
CA THR A 373 13.28 42.47 10.86
C THR A 373 13.89 41.36 11.69
N LEU A 374 13.09 40.35 12.02
CA LEU A 374 13.51 39.19 12.81
C LEU A 374 14.20 38.11 11.96
N VAL A 375 13.68 37.87 10.75
CA VAL A 375 14.27 36.93 9.79
C VAL A 375 14.01 37.39 8.36
N SER A 376 14.88 36.98 7.45
CA SER A 376 14.71 37.05 6.00
C SER A 376 14.99 35.66 5.42
N GLU A 377 14.03 35.10 4.69
CA GLU A 377 14.10 33.74 4.15
C GLU A 377 13.84 33.77 2.64
N THR A 378 14.52 32.87 1.92
CA THR A 378 14.30 32.62 0.49
C THR A 378 13.81 31.19 0.30
N LEU A 379 12.62 31.04 -0.25
CA LEU A 379 12.00 29.76 -0.57
C LEU A 379 12.05 29.49 -2.06
N ILE A 380 12.55 28.31 -2.43
CA ILE A 380 12.54 27.82 -3.81
C ILE A 380 11.56 26.65 -3.85
N VAL A 381 10.44 26.87 -4.53
CA VAL A 381 9.37 25.89 -4.71
C VAL A 381 9.57 25.18 -6.05
N LYS A 382 9.71 23.86 -6.00
CA LYS A 382 9.93 23.00 -7.17
C LYS A 382 8.72 22.12 -7.45
N SER A 383 8.59 21.67 -8.70
CA SER A 383 7.49 20.81 -9.12
C SER A 383 7.52 19.47 -8.37
N ASP A 384 6.35 19.08 -7.87
CA ASP A 384 6.11 17.81 -7.19
C ASP A 384 5.20 16.89 -8.03
N GLY A 385 4.86 15.71 -7.48
CA GLY A 385 3.96 14.75 -8.13
C GLY A 385 2.55 15.30 -8.41
N SER A 386 2.05 16.18 -7.53
CA SER A 386 0.73 16.80 -7.69
C SER A 386 0.73 17.84 -8.82
N TRP A 387 1.79 18.63 -8.92
CA TRP A 387 2.00 19.63 -9.96
C TRP A 387 1.97 18.99 -11.35
N ILE A 388 2.72 17.90 -11.52
CA ILE A 388 2.84 17.22 -12.81
C ILE A 388 1.61 16.38 -13.20
N THR A 389 0.65 16.16 -12.29
CA THR A 389 -0.58 15.39 -12.57
C THR A 389 -1.83 16.25 -12.65
N THR A 390 -1.92 17.30 -11.82
CA THR A 390 -3.12 18.13 -11.68
C THR A 390 -2.91 19.59 -12.02
N GLY A 391 -1.66 20.03 -12.18
CA GLY A 391 -1.32 21.44 -12.33
C GLY A 391 -1.51 22.25 -11.04
N LYS A 392 -1.69 21.57 -9.90
CA LYS A 392 -1.86 22.17 -8.57
C LYS A 392 -0.88 21.56 -7.58
N MET A 393 -0.36 22.39 -6.70
CA MET A 393 0.53 21.94 -5.63
C MET A 393 0.36 22.75 -4.35
N HIS A 394 0.69 22.12 -3.24
CA HIS A 394 0.75 22.74 -1.93
C HIS A 394 2.18 22.59 -1.38
N TYR A 395 2.77 23.69 -0.94
CA TYR A 395 4.10 23.72 -0.35
C TYR A 395 4.02 24.39 1.03
N GLY A 396 4.35 23.63 2.08
CA GLY A 396 4.38 24.14 3.45
C GLY A 396 5.82 24.39 3.92
N ASP A 397 6.10 25.62 4.35
CA ASP A 397 7.29 25.99 5.10
C ASP A 397 6.97 26.13 6.61
N LYS A 398 7.97 26.44 7.44
CA LYS A 398 7.82 26.67 8.89
C LYS A 398 6.86 27.83 9.21
N ILE A 399 6.69 28.79 8.31
CA ILE A 399 5.91 30.02 8.53
C ILE A 399 4.79 30.18 7.50
N VAL A 400 5.12 30.01 6.21
CA VAL A 400 4.18 30.22 5.11
C VAL A 400 3.77 28.89 4.47
N ASP A 401 2.48 28.75 4.23
CA ASP A 401 1.89 27.69 3.41
C ASP A 401 1.52 28.31 2.05
N ILE A 402 1.90 27.66 0.95
CA ILE A 402 1.77 28.19 -0.41
C ILE A 402 0.96 27.21 -1.25
N ASP A 403 -0.18 27.65 -1.77
CA ASP A 403 -0.96 26.92 -2.76
C ASP A 403 -0.73 27.55 -4.15
N ILE A 404 -0.41 26.73 -5.15
CA ILE A 404 -0.20 27.16 -6.53
C ILE A 404 -1.16 26.40 -7.43
N ASP A 405 -1.88 27.13 -8.30
CA ASP A 405 -2.80 26.59 -9.30
C ASP A 405 -2.46 27.15 -10.69
N SER A 406 -1.92 26.31 -11.57
CA SER A 406 -1.61 26.66 -12.96
C SER A 406 -2.85 26.90 -13.83
N LYS A 407 -4.05 26.51 -13.36
CA LYS A 407 -5.31 26.44 -14.12
C LYS A 407 -5.30 25.49 -15.32
N VAL A 408 -4.21 24.74 -15.54
CA VAL A 408 -4.15 23.66 -16.53
C VAL A 408 -4.93 22.47 -15.98
N ARG A 409 -6.19 22.32 -16.39
CA ARG A 409 -7.11 21.31 -15.85
C ARG A 409 -6.71 19.87 -16.20
N GLN A 410 -6.11 19.67 -17.37
CA GLN A 410 -5.67 18.37 -17.86
C GLN A 410 -4.27 18.51 -18.43
N ILE A 411 -3.33 17.75 -17.88
CA ILE A 411 -1.95 17.76 -18.35
C ILE A 411 -1.84 16.85 -19.57
N PRO A 412 -1.38 17.38 -20.71
CA PRO A 412 -1.23 16.61 -21.93
C PRO A 412 0.01 15.70 -21.87
N ASP A 413 -0.10 14.53 -22.48
CA ASP A 413 0.98 13.53 -22.65
C ASP A 413 1.37 13.38 -24.13
N PHE A 414 0.79 14.18 -25.00
CA PHE A 414 0.96 14.07 -26.44
C PHE A 414 0.99 15.43 -27.11
N VAL A 415 1.90 15.59 -28.07
CA VAL A 415 2.06 16.84 -28.83
C VAL A 415 2.07 16.54 -30.33
N LYS A 416 1.33 17.35 -31.08
CA LYS A 416 1.35 17.42 -32.55
C LYS A 416 2.10 18.67 -32.97
N ILE A 417 3.10 18.51 -33.82
CA ILE A 417 3.85 19.60 -34.45
C ILE A 417 3.55 19.60 -35.94
N SER A 418 3.03 20.71 -36.46
CA SER A 418 2.93 20.88 -37.91
C SER A 418 4.25 21.44 -38.46
N SER A 419 4.93 20.70 -39.34
CA SER A 419 6.19 21.20 -39.93
C SER A 419 5.98 22.34 -40.93
N VAL A 420 4.74 22.52 -41.44
CA VAL A 420 4.38 23.61 -42.36
C VAL A 420 4.03 24.89 -41.62
N THR A 421 3.08 24.83 -40.68
CA THR A 421 2.60 26.03 -39.98
C THR A 421 3.43 26.36 -38.74
N LYS A 422 4.31 25.44 -38.31
CA LYS A 422 5.04 25.48 -37.03
C LYS A 422 4.12 25.60 -35.80
N GLN A 423 2.83 25.34 -35.97
CA GLN A 423 1.88 25.32 -34.88
C GLN A 423 2.04 24.02 -34.09
N VAL A 424 1.90 24.16 -32.78
CA VAL A 424 1.98 23.06 -31.84
C VAL A 424 0.62 22.93 -31.16
N ALA A 425 0.11 21.70 -31.13
CA ALA A 425 -1.08 21.35 -30.38
C ALA A 425 -0.72 20.26 -29.36
N ALA A 426 -1.30 20.30 -28.18
CA ALA A 426 -1.11 19.28 -27.15
C ALA A 426 -2.45 18.71 -26.71
N GLY A 427 -2.40 17.49 -26.20
CA GLY A 427 -3.57 16.82 -25.67
C GLY A 427 -3.20 15.48 -25.06
N ARG A 428 -4.19 14.60 -24.93
CA ARG A 428 -3.98 13.28 -24.35
C ARG A 428 -4.12 12.18 -25.37
N TYR A 429 -3.21 11.20 -25.33
CA TYR A 429 -3.27 10.02 -26.16
C TYR A 429 -4.62 9.30 -25.97
N LYS A 430 -5.31 9.03 -27.09
CA LYS A 430 -6.62 8.37 -27.05
C LYS A 430 -6.44 6.93 -26.59
N GLN A 431 -7.00 6.60 -25.44
CA GLN A 431 -7.17 5.21 -25.01
C GLN A 431 -8.51 4.73 -25.54
N GLY A 432 -8.50 3.99 -26.64
CA GLY A 432 -9.71 3.52 -27.32
C GLY A 432 -10.51 2.50 -26.50
N ASP A 433 -11.84 2.58 -26.57
CA ASP A 433 -12.76 1.66 -25.87
C ASP A 433 -12.96 0.30 -26.56
N VAL A 434 -12.57 0.18 -27.84
CA VAL A 434 -12.89 -1.00 -28.67
C VAL A 434 -11.67 -1.90 -28.84
N SER A 435 -11.69 -3.03 -28.14
CA SER A 435 -10.71 -4.10 -28.31
C SER A 435 -10.74 -4.66 -29.75
N VAL A 436 -9.57 -5.06 -30.26
CA VAL A 436 -9.42 -5.72 -31.57
C VAL A 436 -10.08 -7.11 -31.61
N LYS A 437 -10.60 -7.64 -30.50
CA LYS A 437 -11.30 -8.94 -30.41
C LYS A 437 -12.59 -9.06 -31.26
N THR A 438 -13.01 -7.99 -31.94
CA THR A 438 -14.11 -8.03 -32.91
C THR A 438 -13.65 -8.60 -34.26
N LEU A 439 -14.49 -9.40 -34.92
CA LEU A 439 -14.19 -9.98 -36.22
C LEU A 439 -13.94 -8.88 -37.28
N ILE A 440 -12.75 -8.90 -37.87
CA ILE A 440 -12.31 -8.08 -38.99
C ILE A 440 -12.63 -8.87 -40.27
N THR A 441 -13.58 -8.37 -41.04
CA THR A 441 -14.01 -8.96 -42.31
C THR A 441 -13.07 -8.64 -43.48
N GLN A 442 -12.19 -7.64 -43.30
CA GLN A 442 -11.20 -7.20 -44.29
C GLN A 442 -9.83 -7.85 -44.05
N THR A 443 -8.94 -7.80 -45.03
CA THR A 443 -7.55 -8.31 -44.91
C THR A 443 -6.65 -7.42 -44.06
N SER A 444 -7.13 -6.25 -43.65
CA SER A 444 -6.40 -5.29 -42.85
C SER A 444 -7.33 -4.52 -41.93
N ALA A 445 -6.81 -4.05 -40.79
CA ALA A 445 -7.50 -3.15 -39.89
C ALA A 445 -6.60 -2.00 -39.43
N VAL A 446 -7.20 -0.83 -39.24
CA VAL A 446 -6.52 0.32 -38.64
C VAL A 446 -6.54 0.16 -37.13
N VAL A 447 -5.36 0.12 -36.52
CA VAL A 447 -5.18 -0.13 -35.10
C VAL A 447 -4.19 0.83 -34.48
N ARG A 448 -4.19 0.93 -33.15
CA ARG A 448 -3.23 1.71 -32.36
C ARG A 448 -2.84 0.93 -31.09
N PRO A 449 -1.61 1.08 -30.58
CA PRO A 449 -1.26 0.54 -29.27
C PRO A 449 -2.05 1.26 -28.16
N LYS A 450 -2.28 0.62 -27.01
CA LYS A 450 -2.97 1.27 -25.86
C LYS A 450 -2.21 2.46 -25.28
N SER A 451 -0.88 2.44 -25.41
CA SER A 451 0.03 3.51 -25.03
C SER A 451 1.08 3.69 -26.14
N PRO A 452 1.59 4.90 -26.41
CA PRO A 452 2.62 5.12 -27.42
C PRO A 452 3.81 4.16 -27.25
N PHE A 453 4.20 3.50 -28.33
CA PHE A 453 5.29 2.51 -28.38
C PHE A 453 5.17 1.31 -27.41
N SER A 454 4.01 1.05 -26.81
CA SER A 454 3.80 -0.18 -26.01
C SER A 454 3.90 -1.45 -26.85
N THR A 455 3.44 -1.39 -28.10
CA THR A 455 3.64 -2.42 -29.13
C THR A 455 4.10 -1.76 -30.42
N THR A 456 5.22 -2.21 -30.97
CA THR A 456 5.81 -1.78 -32.25
C THR A 456 5.76 -2.94 -33.24
N SER A 457 6.06 -2.67 -34.51
CA SER A 457 6.20 -3.65 -35.58
C SER A 457 7.24 -4.71 -35.25
N SER A 458 8.35 -4.30 -34.62
CA SER A 458 9.44 -5.18 -34.21
C SER A 458 9.06 -6.02 -32.98
N SER A 459 8.46 -5.41 -31.95
CA SER A 459 8.03 -6.15 -30.75
C SER A 459 6.87 -7.09 -31.07
N PHE A 460 5.92 -6.67 -31.94
CA PHE A 460 4.81 -7.49 -32.40
C PHE A 460 5.30 -8.78 -33.07
N ALA A 461 6.31 -8.69 -33.94
CA ALA A 461 6.85 -9.85 -34.64
C ALA A 461 7.58 -10.86 -33.75
N GLN A 462 7.94 -10.51 -32.52
CA GLN A 462 8.56 -11.42 -31.56
C GLN A 462 7.54 -12.32 -30.83
N HIS A 463 6.25 -12.03 -30.99
CA HIS A 463 5.17 -12.80 -30.35
C HIS A 463 4.80 -14.07 -31.12
N SER A 464 4.26 -15.03 -30.37
CA SER A 464 3.69 -16.25 -30.95
C SER A 464 2.21 -16.08 -31.28
N CYS A 465 1.63 -17.00 -32.07
CA CYS A 465 0.20 -16.99 -32.38
C CYS A 465 -0.71 -17.28 -31.19
N GLU A 466 -0.14 -17.86 -30.14
CA GLU A 466 -0.80 -18.20 -28.88
C GLU A 466 -0.80 -16.99 -27.92
N ASP A 467 -0.02 -15.94 -28.21
CA ASP A 467 0.11 -14.77 -27.35
C ASP A 467 -1.11 -13.85 -27.47
N GLU A 468 -1.51 -13.25 -26.35
CA GLU A 468 -2.53 -12.21 -26.28
C GLU A 468 -1.98 -10.82 -26.70
N VAL A 469 -1.11 -10.78 -27.73
CA VAL A 469 -0.47 -9.53 -28.19
C VAL A 469 -1.48 -8.46 -28.62
N LEU A 470 -2.66 -8.89 -29.09
CA LEU A 470 -3.76 -8.01 -29.48
C LEU A 470 -4.39 -7.28 -28.28
N ASP A 471 -4.16 -7.71 -27.04
CA ASP A 471 -4.70 -7.03 -25.86
C ASP A 471 -4.00 -5.70 -25.58
N ASN A 472 -2.81 -5.48 -26.14
CA ASN A 472 -2.09 -4.21 -26.09
C ASN A 472 -2.43 -3.29 -27.28
N ILE A 473 -3.35 -3.71 -28.15
CA ILE A 473 -3.74 -3.01 -29.37
C ILE A 473 -5.26 -2.73 -29.31
N MET A 474 -5.67 -1.59 -29.86
CA MET A 474 -7.07 -1.17 -29.96
C MET A 474 -7.44 -0.78 -31.38
N MET A 475 -8.72 -0.92 -31.74
CA MET A 475 -9.23 -0.50 -33.03
C MET A 475 -9.25 1.03 -33.13
N ALA A 476 -8.78 1.56 -34.25
CA ALA A 476 -8.86 2.98 -34.56
C ALA A 476 -10.01 3.24 -35.54
N LYS A 477 -10.83 4.26 -35.27
CA LYS A 477 -11.90 4.68 -36.20
C LYS A 477 -11.29 5.43 -37.40
N GLY A 478 -10.90 4.71 -38.44
CA GLY A 478 -10.32 5.31 -39.66
C GLY A 478 -9.04 6.12 -39.39
N ILE A 479 -8.83 7.19 -40.16
CA ILE A 479 -7.69 8.12 -40.04
C ILE A 479 -7.97 9.19 -38.96
N ASP A 480 -8.55 8.77 -37.83
CA ASP A 480 -8.74 9.67 -36.68
C ASP A 480 -7.41 9.93 -35.98
N GLU A 481 -7.22 11.15 -35.45
CA GLU A 481 -5.98 11.55 -34.81
C GLU A 481 -5.66 10.68 -33.58
N PRO A 482 -4.37 10.45 -33.28
CA PRO A 482 -3.95 9.58 -32.18
C PRO A 482 -4.27 10.13 -30.77
N PHE A 483 -4.69 11.38 -30.65
CA PHE A 483 -4.88 12.08 -29.38
C PHE A 483 -6.12 12.97 -29.38
N ASP A 484 -6.63 13.28 -28.20
CA ASP A 484 -7.67 14.28 -27.96
C ASP A 484 -7.02 15.62 -27.64
N GLN A 485 -7.10 16.57 -28.57
CA GLN A 485 -6.54 17.91 -28.40
C GLN A 485 -7.24 18.66 -27.27
N TYR A 486 -6.46 19.29 -26.40
CA TYR A 486 -6.98 20.13 -25.32
C TYR A 486 -7.04 21.60 -25.75
N PRO A 487 -8.02 22.37 -25.24
CA PRO A 487 -8.03 23.81 -25.40
C PRO A 487 -6.90 24.41 -24.54
N GLY A 488 -6.02 25.20 -25.16
CA GLY A 488 -4.89 25.87 -24.51
C GLY A 488 -3.81 26.25 -25.53
N SER A 489 -2.89 27.13 -25.12
CA SER A 489 -1.71 27.43 -25.95
C SER A 489 -0.55 26.54 -25.57
N VAL A 490 0.20 26.13 -26.59
CA VAL A 490 1.38 25.29 -26.46
C VAL A 490 2.49 25.97 -27.21
N GLU A 491 3.56 26.30 -26.48
CA GLU A 491 4.73 26.95 -27.04
C GLU A 491 5.92 26.01 -26.99
N PHE A 492 6.75 26.06 -28.02
CA PHE A 492 7.97 25.27 -28.11
C PHE A 492 9.17 26.08 -27.60
N LEU A 493 9.89 25.53 -26.62
CA LEU A 493 11.16 26.08 -26.13
C LEU A 493 12.33 25.43 -26.89
N HIS A 494 13.11 26.26 -27.58
CA HIS A 494 14.17 25.81 -28.49
C HIS A 494 15.31 25.05 -27.82
N ASP A 495 15.53 25.25 -26.52
CA ASP A 495 16.82 24.93 -25.91
C ASP A 495 16.96 23.48 -25.43
N ASN A 496 15.91 22.64 -25.47
CA ASN A 496 15.95 21.25 -24.96
C ASN A 496 14.73 20.37 -25.37
N HIS A 497 14.23 20.46 -26.61
CA HIS A 497 13.01 19.76 -27.06
C HIS A 497 11.80 19.93 -26.14
N SER A 498 11.75 21.02 -25.38
CA SER A 498 10.80 21.17 -24.29
C SER A 498 9.60 22.00 -24.75
N TYR A 499 8.44 21.72 -24.17
CA TYR A 499 7.19 22.37 -24.52
C TYR A 499 6.54 22.98 -23.28
N VAL A 500 5.97 24.16 -23.45
CA VAL A 500 5.29 24.89 -22.39
C VAL A 500 3.81 24.87 -22.67
N VAL A 501 3.03 24.38 -21.71
CA VAL A 501 1.58 24.32 -21.80
C VAL A 501 0.98 25.37 -20.87
N SER A 502 0.10 26.21 -21.43
CA SER A 502 -0.58 27.26 -20.69
C SER A 502 -2.09 27.26 -20.96
N SER A 503 -2.87 27.78 -20.02
CA SER A 503 -4.34 27.86 -20.09
C SER A 503 -4.85 29.08 -20.88
N GLU A 504 -4.13 29.56 -21.88
CA GLU A 504 -4.59 30.69 -22.69
C GLU A 504 -5.95 30.40 -23.36
N GLY A 505 -6.87 31.35 -23.19
CA GLY A 505 -8.25 31.27 -23.72
C GLY A 505 -9.32 30.95 -22.68
N THR A 506 -8.94 30.64 -21.43
CA THR A 506 -9.87 30.58 -20.29
C THR A 506 -9.76 31.87 -19.47
N SER A 507 -10.85 32.35 -18.90
CA SER A 507 -10.88 33.54 -18.02
C SER A 507 -10.05 33.40 -16.74
N ASP A 508 -9.45 32.23 -16.51
CA ASP A 508 -8.83 31.82 -15.26
C ASP A 508 -7.30 31.98 -15.39
N LEU A 509 -6.75 33.03 -14.77
CA LEU A 509 -5.30 33.23 -14.65
C LEU A 509 -4.72 32.27 -13.60
N PRO A 510 -3.45 31.83 -13.76
CA PRO A 510 -2.73 31.13 -12.69
C PRO A 510 -2.81 31.91 -11.38
N SER A 511 -3.03 31.20 -10.27
CA SER A 511 -3.14 31.83 -8.97
C SER A 511 -2.20 31.21 -7.94
N ILE A 512 -1.69 32.09 -7.08
CA ILE A 512 -0.86 31.75 -5.93
C ILE A 512 -1.61 32.25 -4.70
N ARG A 513 -1.74 31.40 -3.70
CA ARG A 513 -2.29 31.78 -2.40
C ARG A 513 -1.25 31.50 -1.34
N ILE A 514 -0.90 32.53 -0.57
CA ILE A 514 0.07 32.43 0.52
C ILE A 514 -0.71 32.58 1.82
N VAL A 515 -0.58 31.61 2.70
CA VAL A 515 -1.33 31.52 3.95
C VAL A 515 -0.36 31.39 5.11
N VAL A 516 -0.68 32.05 6.22
CA VAL A 516 0.08 31.94 7.46
C VAL A 516 -0.85 31.35 8.51
N ASN A 517 -0.47 30.22 9.09
CA ASN A 517 -1.33 29.49 10.00
C ASN A 517 -1.55 30.26 11.31
N ARG A 518 -2.82 30.56 11.64
CA ARG A 518 -3.18 31.29 12.88
C ARG A 518 -2.86 30.54 14.17
N HIS A 519 -2.73 29.22 14.13
CA HIS A 519 -2.51 28.38 15.31
C HIS A 519 -1.04 28.07 15.59
N LYS A 520 -0.13 28.35 14.64
CA LYS A 520 1.32 28.17 14.80
C LYS A 520 1.96 29.49 15.17
N SER A 521 2.75 29.57 16.25
CA SER A 521 3.47 30.80 16.61
C SER A 521 4.64 31.07 15.65
N LEU A 522 4.84 32.34 15.28
CA LEU A 522 6.03 32.73 14.50
C LEU A 522 7.30 32.59 15.33
N LEU A 523 7.25 32.99 16.60
CA LEU A 523 8.42 32.93 17.47
C LEU A 523 8.87 31.49 17.72
N GLU A 524 7.94 30.55 17.92
CA GLU A 524 8.27 29.11 18.05
C GLU A 524 8.85 28.52 16.74
N SER A 525 8.42 29.02 15.57
CA SER A 525 8.99 28.61 14.28
C SER A 525 10.41 29.16 14.02
N LEU A 526 10.73 30.33 14.58
CA LEU A 526 11.99 31.04 14.34
C LEU A 526 13.09 30.73 15.35
N PHE A 527 12.74 30.47 16.60
CA PHE A 527 13.69 30.34 17.70
C PHE A 527 13.47 29.06 18.49
N PRO A 528 14.53 28.45 19.04
CA PRO A 528 14.40 27.24 19.83
C PRO A 528 13.66 27.50 21.16
N MET A 529 12.91 26.49 21.62
CA MET A 529 12.31 26.51 22.95
C MET A 529 13.40 26.60 24.03
N ALA A 530 13.26 27.58 24.92
CA ALA A 530 14.19 27.79 26.03
C ALA A 530 13.91 26.79 27.15
N LYS A 531 14.94 26.51 27.95
CA LYS A 531 14.81 25.78 29.21
C LYS A 531 14.90 26.75 30.39
N LEU A 532 13.96 26.66 31.33
CA LEU A 532 14.00 27.46 32.54
C LEU A 532 15.10 26.97 33.50
N VAL A 533 15.68 27.89 34.26
CA VAL A 533 16.55 27.55 35.39
C VAL A 533 15.65 27.23 36.60
N PHE A 534 15.88 26.07 37.20
CA PHE A 534 15.13 25.60 38.38
C PHE A 534 15.18 26.65 39.50
N ASN A 535 14.06 26.88 40.20
CA ASN A 535 13.86 27.87 41.27
C ASN A 535 14.01 29.35 40.92
N HIS A 536 14.19 29.71 39.65
CA HIS A 536 14.27 31.13 39.25
C HIS A 536 12.93 31.71 38.75
N LEU A 537 11.92 30.88 38.50
CA LEU A 537 10.58 31.34 38.15
C LEU A 537 9.84 31.79 39.42
N GLN A 538 9.49 33.07 39.48
CA GLN A 538 8.80 33.68 40.61
C GLN A 538 7.61 34.50 40.10
N GLY A 539 6.59 34.62 40.95
CA GLY A 539 5.38 35.36 40.64
C GLY A 539 4.85 36.08 41.87
N ASN A 540 4.40 37.31 41.70
CA ASN A 540 3.84 38.12 42.75
C ASN A 540 2.57 38.82 42.26
N ILE A 541 1.51 38.78 43.07
CA ILE A 541 0.25 39.49 42.79
C ILE A 541 0.14 40.71 43.71
N THR A 542 0.06 41.86 43.08
CA THR A 542 -0.30 43.12 43.73
C THR A 542 -1.69 43.57 43.29
N ARG A 543 -2.33 44.43 44.08
CA ARG A 543 -3.62 45.03 43.71
C ARG A 543 -3.44 46.53 43.71
N ASN A 544 -3.60 47.13 42.55
CA ASN A 544 -3.87 48.56 42.43
C ASN A 544 -5.37 48.80 42.68
N THR A 545 -5.79 50.04 42.94
CA THR A 545 -7.20 50.38 43.24
C THR A 545 -8.20 49.88 42.21
N THR A 546 -7.77 49.68 40.96
CA THR A 546 -8.59 49.28 39.81
C THR A 546 -8.14 47.99 39.11
N HIS A 547 -6.98 47.42 39.46
CA HIS A 547 -6.40 46.28 38.74
C HIS A 547 -5.71 45.30 39.69
N TRP A 548 -5.79 44.01 39.37
CA TRP A 548 -4.84 43.02 39.83
C TRP A 548 -3.62 43.01 38.90
N VAL A 549 -2.42 43.11 39.46
CA VAL A 549 -1.17 43.12 38.70
C VAL A 549 -0.36 41.89 39.10
N MET A 550 -0.15 41.00 38.15
CA MET A 550 0.64 39.78 38.29
C MET A 550 2.00 39.99 37.64
N ASN A 551 3.04 40.11 38.46
CA ASN A 551 4.42 40.21 38.01
C ASN A 551 5.04 38.83 38.01
N VAL A 552 5.69 38.46 36.91
CA VAL A 552 6.36 37.19 36.70
C VAL A 552 7.80 37.48 36.33
N THR A 553 8.74 36.91 37.08
CA THR A 553 10.17 37.01 36.79
C THR A 553 10.77 35.62 36.65
N GLY A 554 11.77 35.50 35.78
CA GLY A 554 12.40 34.21 35.53
C GLY A 554 13.77 34.30 34.86
N LYS A 555 14.44 33.15 34.75
CA LYS A 555 15.73 33.01 34.09
C LYS A 555 15.76 31.76 33.20
N ILE A 556 16.29 31.90 31.99
CA ILE A 556 16.49 30.79 31.05
C ILE A 556 17.97 30.35 31.02
N LYS A 557 18.21 29.10 30.61
CA LYS A 557 19.57 28.55 30.49
C LYS A 557 20.33 29.13 29.31
N GLU A 558 19.66 29.28 28.17
CA GLU A 558 20.23 29.69 26.88
C GLU A 558 19.38 30.81 26.29
N CYS A 559 20.02 31.85 25.73
CA CYS A 559 19.37 32.97 25.05
C CYS A 559 20.00 33.15 23.66
N PRO A 560 19.23 33.52 22.61
CA PRO A 560 17.78 33.72 22.61
C PRO A 560 17.00 32.40 22.70
N GLY A 561 15.82 32.43 23.31
CA GLY A 561 14.94 31.26 23.34
C GLY A 561 13.50 31.61 23.71
N VAL A 562 12.58 30.69 23.40
CA VAL A 562 11.13 30.94 23.45
C VAL A 562 10.45 30.18 24.60
N LEU A 563 9.45 30.82 25.20
CA LEU A 563 8.60 30.27 26.25
C LEU A 563 7.13 30.52 25.88
N SER A 564 6.27 29.53 26.08
CA SER A 564 4.82 29.73 25.97
C SER A 564 4.23 30.00 27.35
N ILE A 565 3.44 31.06 27.48
CA ILE A 565 3.01 31.63 28.76
C ILE A 565 1.50 31.85 28.74
N ASN A 566 0.82 31.15 29.63
CA ASN A 566 -0.62 31.24 29.80
C ASN A 566 -0.96 31.69 31.22
N LEU A 567 -1.73 32.77 31.37
CA LEU A 567 -2.27 33.21 32.66
C LEU A 567 -3.75 32.83 32.72
N THR A 568 -4.13 32.04 33.72
CA THR A 568 -5.50 31.55 33.91
C THR A 568 -6.05 32.00 35.27
N ASP A 569 -7.35 32.24 35.30
CA ASP A 569 -8.10 32.35 36.54
C ASP A 569 -8.56 30.94 36.94
N PRO A 570 -8.26 30.44 38.16
CA PRO A 570 -8.72 29.12 38.60
C PRO A 570 -10.25 28.91 38.53
N GLY A 571 -11.04 29.99 38.56
CA GLY A 571 -12.50 29.94 38.34
C GLY A 571 -12.91 29.57 36.91
N TYR A 572 -11.99 29.75 35.95
CA TYR A 572 -12.13 29.59 34.50
C TYR A 572 -10.89 28.89 33.89
N PRO A 573 -10.60 27.63 34.26
CA PRO A 573 -9.34 26.96 33.94
C PRO A 573 -9.15 26.64 32.45
N THR A 574 -10.24 26.51 31.70
CA THR A 574 -10.21 26.20 30.25
C THR A 574 -9.95 27.42 29.38
N GLU A 575 -10.03 28.61 29.94
CA GLU A 575 -10.11 29.87 29.18
C GLU A 575 -9.08 30.88 29.71
N PRO A 576 -7.81 30.83 29.23
CA PRO A 576 -6.75 31.70 29.75
C PRO A 576 -7.08 33.18 29.53
N LEU A 577 -6.78 34.02 30.51
CA LEU A 577 -6.89 35.48 30.38
C LEU A 577 -5.84 36.00 29.39
N TYR A 578 -4.62 35.45 29.45
CA TYR A 578 -3.51 35.79 28.56
C TYR A 578 -2.91 34.51 27.98
N GLN A 579 -2.63 34.49 26.67
CA GLN A 579 -1.98 33.38 25.97
C GLN A 579 -0.92 33.91 25.00
N PHE A 580 0.34 33.84 25.43
CA PHE A 580 1.46 34.49 24.74
C PHE A 580 2.57 33.49 24.45
N VAL A 581 3.32 33.78 23.41
CA VAL A 581 4.63 33.21 23.19
C VAL A 581 5.66 34.32 23.34
N ALA A 582 6.63 34.15 24.22
CA ALA A 582 7.64 35.15 24.52
C ALA A 582 9.03 34.66 24.12
N GLN A 583 9.70 35.39 23.24
CA GLN A 583 11.12 35.24 22.96
C GLN A 583 11.91 36.09 23.95
N VAL A 584 12.78 35.44 24.71
CA VAL A 584 13.70 36.10 25.66
C VAL A 584 15.07 36.20 25.00
N ARG A 585 15.46 37.42 24.64
CA ARG A 585 16.80 37.78 24.15
C ARG A 585 17.76 37.93 25.33
N CYS A 586 19.05 37.94 25.06
CA CYS A 586 20.04 38.18 26.12
C CYS A 586 19.89 39.61 26.67
N PRO A 587 19.93 39.83 28.00
CA PRO A 587 20.33 38.89 29.07
C PRO A 587 19.30 37.80 29.40
N LYS A 588 19.75 36.69 30.00
CA LYS A 588 18.95 35.46 30.25
C LYS A 588 17.77 35.60 31.22
N THR A 589 17.46 36.81 31.68
CA THR A 589 16.39 37.09 32.65
C THR A 589 15.20 37.74 31.95
N PHE A 590 13.98 37.42 32.39
CA PHE A 590 12.77 38.00 31.83
C PHE A 590 11.86 38.49 32.95
N GLU A 591 11.12 39.57 32.66
CA GLU A 591 10.10 40.14 33.53
C GLU A 591 8.85 40.48 32.71
N LEU A 592 7.69 40.02 33.19
CA LEU A 592 6.39 40.19 32.56
C LEU A 592 5.38 40.64 33.61
N SER A 593 4.59 41.67 33.30
CA SER A 593 3.55 42.20 34.19
C SER A 593 2.20 42.19 33.48
N PHE A 594 1.28 41.38 33.99
CA PHE A 594 -0.09 41.26 33.51
C PHE A 594 -1.03 42.10 34.39
N ALA A 595 -1.81 42.99 33.79
CA ALA A 595 -2.76 43.84 34.51
C ALA A 595 -4.21 43.46 34.16
N VAL A 596 -4.90 42.83 35.13
CA VAL A 596 -6.30 42.41 35.00
C VAL A 596 -7.19 43.44 35.72
N PRO A 597 -8.04 44.21 35.01
CA PRO A 597 -8.97 45.13 35.65
C PRO A 597 -9.93 44.40 36.59
N THR A 598 -10.31 45.03 37.70
CA THR A 598 -11.20 44.39 38.69
C THR A 598 -12.12 45.36 39.41
N GLY A 599 -13.36 44.91 39.63
CA GLY A 599 -14.35 45.55 40.51
C GLY A 599 -14.41 44.94 41.90
N ASP A 600 -13.55 43.95 42.20
CA ASP A 600 -13.51 43.28 43.49
C ASP A 600 -13.07 44.25 44.60
N LYS A 601 -13.62 44.10 45.80
CA LYS A 601 -13.23 44.87 46.99
C LYS A 601 -11.88 44.41 47.55
N SER A 602 -11.16 45.29 48.25
CA SER A 602 -9.77 45.08 48.72
C SER A 602 -9.58 43.94 49.72
N TYR A 603 -10.65 43.50 50.37
CA TYR A 603 -10.62 42.42 51.35
C TYR A 603 -10.87 41.04 50.74
N LEU A 604 -11.01 40.93 49.42
CA LEU A 604 -11.16 39.64 48.76
C LEU A 604 -9.78 39.05 48.43
N ASP A 605 -9.64 37.75 48.63
CA ASP A 605 -8.47 36.98 48.24
C ASP A 605 -8.40 36.82 46.71
N LYS A 606 -7.25 36.63 46.09
CA LYS A 606 -7.19 36.36 44.65
C LYS A 606 -6.09 35.38 44.32
N GLU A 607 -6.39 34.48 43.40
CA GLU A 607 -5.46 33.51 42.88
C GLU A 607 -5.37 33.64 41.35
N PHE A 608 -4.15 33.52 40.83
CA PHE A 608 -3.92 33.26 39.41
C PHE A 608 -3.03 32.04 39.25
N ALA A 609 -3.33 31.25 38.22
CA ALA A 609 -2.51 30.12 37.81
C ALA A 609 -1.77 30.49 36.52
N LEU A 610 -0.45 30.60 36.64
CA LEU A 610 0.46 30.83 35.53
C LEU A 610 1.01 29.49 35.04
N SER A 611 0.86 29.21 33.76
CA SER A 611 1.46 28.05 33.09
C SER A 611 2.54 28.52 32.14
N VAL A 612 3.80 28.19 32.43
CA VAL A 612 4.95 28.47 31.56
C VAL A 612 5.45 27.16 30.97
N LYS A 613 5.26 26.97 29.67
CA LYS A 613 5.79 25.83 28.93
C LYS A 613 7.19 26.15 28.43
N ASP A 614 8.15 25.35 28.88
CA ASP A 614 9.54 25.38 28.43
C ASP A 614 9.82 24.20 27.48
N LYS A 615 11.09 23.97 27.13
CA LYS A 615 11.51 22.88 26.23
C LYS A 615 11.13 21.47 26.72
N ASP A 616 11.18 21.23 28.03
CA ASP A 616 11.06 19.87 28.59
C ASP A 616 9.72 19.65 29.30
N THR A 617 9.15 20.69 29.91
CA THR A 617 8.06 20.60 30.88
C THR A 617 7.17 21.84 30.90
N VAL A 618 5.98 21.69 31.47
CA VAL A 618 5.07 22.81 31.76
C VAL A 618 5.14 23.11 33.26
N HIS A 619 5.55 24.33 33.61
CA HIS A 619 5.66 24.80 34.98
C HIS A 619 4.38 25.54 35.37
N GLN A 620 3.70 25.06 36.41
CA GLN A 620 2.51 25.71 36.96
C GLN A 620 2.87 26.46 38.23
N LEU A 621 2.59 27.76 38.25
CA LEU A 621 2.79 28.63 39.39
C LEU A 621 1.44 29.20 39.82
N PHE A 622 0.98 28.78 41.00
CA PHE A 622 -0.20 29.33 41.65
C PHE A 622 0.24 30.45 42.58
N VAL A 623 -0.17 31.67 42.28
CA VAL A 623 0.12 32.82 43.14
C VAL A 623 -1.17 33.24 43.80
N PHE A 624 -1.15 33.23 45.13
CA PHE A 624 -2.30 33.55 45.96
C PHE A 624 -2.02 34.78 46.80
N LYS A 625 -2.94 35.75 46.77
CA LYS A 625 -2.96 36.88 47.69
C LYS A 625 -4.13 36.74 48.65
N PRO A 626 -3.89 36.61 49.97
CA PRO A 626 -4.96 36.54 50.95
C PRO A 626 -5.70 37.87 51.08
N ALA A 627 -6.98 37.77 51.47
CA ALA A 627 -7.78 38.87 51.97
C ALA A 627 -7.03 39.70 53.02
N GLY A 628 -7.04 41.03 52.89
CA GLY A 628 -6.51 41.90 53.94
C GLY A 628 -7.32 41.71 55.23
N ARG A 629 -6.71 41.18 56.30
CA ARG A 629 -7.37 40.92 57.59
C ARG A 629 -7.93 42.22 58.17
N LYS A 630 -9.25 42.31 58.36
CA LYS A 630 -9.83 43.16 59.41
C LYS A 630 -9.66 42.39 60.73
N TYR A 631 -8.83 42.89 61.64
CA TYR A 631 -8.79 42.38 63.01
C TYR A 631 -10.11 42.72 63.71
N VAL A 632 -10.95 41.71 63.95
CA VAL A 632 -12.02 41.77 64.93
C VAL A 632 -11.56 40.92 66.10
N TYR A 633 -11.18 41.56 67.20
CA TYR A 633 -10.89 40.87 68.46
C TYR A 633 -12.19 40.24 68.99
N SER A 634 -12.18 38.92 69.20
CA SER A 634 -13.13 38.27 70.09
C SER A 634 -12.39 37.18 70.87
N SER A 635 -12.23 37.43 72.16
CA SER A 635 -11.70 36.52 73.16
C SER A 635 -12.69 35.39 73.43
N GLY A 636 -12.24 34.14 73.35
CA GLY A 636 -13.06 32.99 73.73
C GLY A 636 -12.32 31.69 73.50
N SER A 637 -11.57 31.26 74.52
CA SER A 637 -10.85 30.00 74.61
C SER A 637 -11.81 28.79 74.62
N THR A 638 -11.59 27.82 73.73
CA THR A 638 -11.78 26.41 74.07
C THR A 638 -10.93 25.53 73.15
N GLN A 639 -10.08 24.73 73.78
CA GLN A 639 -9.31 23.66 73.18
C GLN A 639 -10.25 22.59 72.60
N GLY A 640 -10.03 22.22 71.35
CA GLY A 640 -10.71 21.12 70.66
C GLY A 640 -9.66 20.25 69.98
N GLN A 641 -9.59 19.01 70.46
CA GLN A 641 -8.55 18.00 70.28
C GLN A 641 -8.47 17.49 68.84
N VAL A 642 -7.23 17.35 68.34
CA VAL A 642 -6.90 16.75 67.03
C VAL A 642 -6.95 15.23 67.15
N THR A 643 -7.83 14.59 66.40
CA THR A 643 -7.80 13.14 66.15
C THR A 643 -7.46 12.90 64.69
N THR A 644 -6.22 12.47 64.47
CA THR A 644 -5.73 11.91 63.21
C THR A 644 -6.25 10.49 63.03
N THR A 645 -7.04 10.25 62.00
CA THR A 645 -7.25 8.91 61.43
C THR A 645 -6.97 8.98 59.93
N LYS A 646 -5.76 8.53 59.56
CA LYS A 646 -5.43 8.13 58.19
C LYS A 646 -5.98 6.73 57.98
N ASP A 647 -6.95 6.58 57.10
CA ASP A 647 -7.24 5.30 56.47
C ASP A 647 -7.14 5.47 54.95
N SER A 648 -6.00 5.03 54.43
CA SER A 648 -5.78 4.71 53.03
C SER A 648 -6.31 3.29 52.79
N LYS A 649 -7.25 3.13 51.85
CA LYS A 649 -7.43 1.84 51.16
C LYS A 649 -8.09 2.03 49.81
N GLN A 650 -7.28 1.82 48.77
CA GLN A 650 -7.69 1.54 47.40
C GLN A 650 -7.03 0.20 47.02
N PRO A 651 -7.79 -0.84 46.63
CA PRO A 651 -7.25 -2.02 45.93
C PRO A 651 -7.40 -1.81 44.41
N SER A 652 -6.76 -2.52 43.49
CA SER A 652 -5.73 -3.57 43.49
C SER A 652 -5.40 -3.80 42.01
N HIS A 653 -4.14 -3.98 41.63
CA HIS A 653 -3.81 -4.82 40.47
C HIS A 653 -2.36 -5.33 40.54
N PHE A 654 -2.24 -6.62 40.19
CA PHE A 654 -1.14 -7.26 39.46
C PHE A 654 0.09 -7.86 40.19
N SER A 655 0.39 -9.09 39.73
CA SER A 655 1.69 -9.80 39.67
C SER A 655 2.08 -10.77 40.81
N ILE A 656 1.48 -11.97 40.79
CA ILE A 656 1.95 -13.15 41.54
C ILE A 656 2.89 -14.10 40.75
N PRO A 657 3.14 -14.02 39.41
CA PRO A 657 4.07 -14.98 38.78
C PRO A 657 5.54 -14.52 38.70
N PHE A 658 5.92 -13.40 39.31
CA PHE A 658 7.31 -12.89 39.27
C PHE A 658 8.14 -13.23 40.53
N MET A 659 7.49 -13.44 41.69
CA MET A 659 8.19 -13.75 42.94
C MET A 659 8.57 -15.23 43.07
N ALA A 660 7.85 -16.13 42.40
CA ALA A 660 8.15 -17.57 42.44
C ALA A 660 9.40 -17.96 41.61
N THR A 661 9.66 -17.24 40.51
CA THR A 661 10.85 -17.45 39.66
C THR A 661 12.13 -16.90 40.29
N VAL A 662 12.05 -15.78 41.00
CA VAL A 662 13.20 -15.20 41.72
C VAL A 662 13.61 -16.08 42.90
N ILE A 663 12.65 -16.66 43.64
CA ILE A 663 12.94 -17.54 44.78
C ILE A 663 13.58 -18.86 44.30
N GLY A 664 13.14 -19.42 43.17
CA GLY A 664 13.72 -20.66 42.62
C GLY A 664 15.18 -20.52 42.18
N VAL A 665 15.55 -19.38 41.58
CA VAL A 665 16.93 -19.12 41.14
C VAL A 665 17.87 -18.89 42.33
N VAL A 666 17.40 -18.25 43.40
CA VAL A 666 18.20 -18.00 44.61
C VAL A 666 18.49 -19.31 45.36
N VAL A 667 17.52 -20.23 45.45
CA VAL A 667 17.72 -21.53 46.09
C VAL A 667 18.71 -22.41 45.32
N LEU A 668 18.66 -22.39 43.98
CA LEU A 668 19.60 -23.13 43.13
C LEU A 668 21.04 -22.59 43.28
N LEU A 669 21.20 -21.27 43.32
CA LEU A 669 22.52 -20.63 43.50
C LEU A 669 23.09 -20.89 44.90
N LEU A 670 22.26 -20.92 45.94
CA LEU A 670 22.69 -21.30 47.30
C LEU A 670 23.14 -22.76 47.37
N PHE A 671 22.49 -23.67 46.63
CA PHE A 671 22.87 -25.08 46.59
C PHE A 671 24.23 -25.28 45.89
N ILE A 672 24.47 -24.56 44.79
CA ILE A 672 25.76 -24.58 44.06
C ILE A 672 26.88 -23.96 44.92
N ALA A 673 26.60 -22.88 45.66
CA ALA A 673 27.56 -22.26 46.58
C ALA A 673 27.90 -23.18 47.78
N ALA A 674 26.92 -23.88 48.33
CA ALA A 674 27.14 -24.85 49.41
C ALA A 674 27.95 -26.08 48.92
N PHE A 675 27.68 -26.55 47.70
CA PHE A 675 28.43 -27.63 47.08
C PHE A 675 29.88 -27.24 46.77
N GLY A 676 30.11 -25.99 46.33
CA GLY A 676 31.45 -25.43 46.12
C GLY A 676 32.27 -25.25 47.40
N MET A 677 31.63 -25.08 48.57
CA MET A 677 32.31 -25.02 49.86
C MET A 677 32.67 -26.40 50.44
N MET A 678 31.92 -27.46 50.09
CA MET A 678 32.18 -28.82 50.58
C MET A 678 33.29 -29.56 49.81
N VAL A 679 33.71 -29.05 48.64
CA VAL A 679 34.82 -29.63 47.85
C VAL A 679 36.06 -28.74 47.94
N LYS A 680 36.70 -28.70 49.11
CA LYS A 680 38.06 -28.15 49.28
C LYS A 680 38.92 -29.16 50.05
N PHE A 681 39.64 -29.99 49.32
CA PHE A 681 40.72 -30.80 49.87
C PHE A 681 42.00 -29.95 49.98
N GLY A 682 42.39 -29.68 51.23
CA GLY A 682 43.78 -29.72 51.69
C GLY A 682 44.76 -28.59 51.32
N GLN A 683 45.30 -27.97 52.38
CA GLN A 683 46.64 -27.34 52.50
C GLN A 683 46.81 -25.84 52.11
N PRO A 684 47.82 -25.13 52.68
CA PRO A 684 47.71 -24.44 53.96
C PRO A 684 47.97 -22.92 53.82
N THR A 685 47.67 -22.17 54.87
CA THR A 685 47.98 -20.74 55.02
C THR A 685 49.47 -20.51 55.23
N SER A 686 50.15 -19.78 54.33
CA SER A 686 51.08 -18.70 54.68
C SER A 686 51.75 -18.06 53.45
N ASP A 687 51.85 -16.74 53.57
CA ASP A 687 52.86 -15.83 53.05
C ASP A 687 52.81 -15.24 51.63
N VAL A 688 53.03 -13.92 51.69
CA VAL A 688 53.04 -12.88 50.68
C VAL A 688 54.08 -13.17 49.61
N LEU A 689 53.67 -13.30 48.35
CA LEU A 689 54.58 -13.23 47.20
C LEU A 689 53.94 -12.60 45.96
N GLU A 690 54.78 -11.86 45.26
CA GLU A 690 54.49 -10.84 44.25
C GLU A 690 53.64 -11.31 43.06
N PHE A 691 52.65 -10.50 42.72
CA PHE A 691 51.73 -10.73 41.60
C PHE A 691 52.43 -10.51 40.25
N LYS A 692 52.81 -11.60 39.55
CA LYS A 692 53.19 -11.57 38.13
C LYS A 692 51.99 -11.86 37.22
N TRP A 693 51.95 -11.20 36.07
CA TRP A 693 50.88 -11.24 35.05
C TRP A 693 50.39 -12.66 34.68
N CYS A 694 51.23 -13.69 34.73
CA CYS A 694 50.80 -15.06 34.45
C CYS A 694 49.77 -15.60 35.46
N HIS A 695 49.78 -15.17 36.73
CA HIS A 695 48.79 -15.62 37.72
C HIS A 695 47.41 -15.03 37.48
N LEU A 696 47.32 -13.80 36.96
CA LEU A 696 46.05 -13.16 36.62
C LEU A 696 45.41 -13.81 35.39
N VAL A 697 46.21 -14.17 34.38
CA VAL A 697 45.73 -14.93 33.21
C VAL A 697 45.25 -16.33 33.60
N LEU A 698 45.95 -17.00 34.53
CA LEU A 698 45.55 -18.32 35.02
C LEU A 698 44.29 -18.25 35.90
N MET A 699 44.11 -17.19 36.69
CA MET A 699 42.89 -16.94 37.46
C MET A 699 41.69 -16.62 36.56
N VAL A 700 41.87 -15.76 35.55
CA VAL A 700 40.83 -15.46 34.55
C VAL A 700 40.48 -16.70 33.73
N GLY A 701 41.48 -17.50 33.35
CA GLY A 701 41.29 -18.78 32.67
C GLY A 701 40.54 -19.79 33.54
N TYR A 702 40.88 -19.89 34.83
CA TYR A 702 40.22 -20.77 35.79
C TYR A 702 38.75 -20.37 36.00
N ILE A 703 38.47 -19.08 36.18
CA ILE A 703 37.09 -18.55 36.34
C ILE A 703 36.29 -18.76 35.04
N SER A 704 36.90 -18.55 33.87
CA SER A 704 36.24 -18.76 32.57
C SER A 704 35.93 -20.24 32.33
N PHE A 705 36.85 -21.14 32.66
CA PHE A 705 36.62 -22.59 32.58
C PHE A 705 35.54 -23.06 33.56
N HIS A 706 35.50 -22.51 34.77
CA HIS A 706 34.44 -22.81 35.74
C HIS A 706 33.07 -22.32 35.28
N PHE A 707 33.01 -21.15 34.63
CA PHE A 707 31.79 -20.63 34.04
C PHE A 707 31.31 -21.50 32.86
N LEU A 708 32.22 -21.88 31.95
CA LEU A 708 31.94 -22.81 30.86
C LEU A 708 31.46 -24.18 31.38
N PHE A 709 32.09 -24.71 32.43
CA PHE A 709 31.67 -25.95 33.05
C PHE A 709 30.28 -25.85 33.68
N ALA A 710 29.97 -24.74 34.36
CA ALA A 710 28.64 -24.50 34.92
C ALA A 710 27.56 -24.37 33.82
N VAL A 711 27.88 -23.71 32.70
CA VAL A 711 27.00 -23.63 31.54
C VAL A 711 26.78 -25.03 30.94
N CYS A 712 27.84 -25.80 30.70
CA CYS A 712 27.72 -27.17 30.20
C CYS A 712 26.92 -28.07 31.15
N ALA A 713 27.16 -28.01 32.46
CA ALA A 713 26.41 -28.78 33.45
C ALA A 713 24.92 -28.39 33.46
N SER A 714 24.59 -27.10 33.41
CA SER A 714 23.20 -26.62 33.33
C SER A 714 22.51 -27.04 32.02
N MET A 715 23.23 -27.04 30.90
CA MET A 715 22.74 -27.55 29.61
C MET A 715 22.50 -29.07 29.68
N THR A 716 23.37 -29.82 30.37
CA THR A 716 23.22 -31.27 30.54
C THR A 716 21.98 -31.61 31.36
N VAL A 717 21.70 -30.85 32.42
CA VAL A 717 20.46 -30.98 33.21
C VAL A 717 19.23 -30.61 32.37
N PHE A 718 19.31 -29.55 31.56
CA PHE A 718 18.24 -29.16 30.63
C PHE A 718 17.96 -30.27 29.58
N VAL A 719 19.00 -30.89 29.03
CA VAL A 719 18.88 -32.02 28.10
C VAL A 719 18.28 -33.24 28.78
N LEU A 720 18.66 -33.56 30.03
CA LEU A 720 18.05 -34.66 30.78
C LEU A 720 16.56 -34.42 31.06
N ILE A 721 16.15 -33.18 31.32
CA ILE A 721 14.73 -32.81 31.47
C ILE A 721 14.00 -32.97 30.12
N VAL A 722 14.59 -32.55 29.00
CA VAL A 722 14.03 -32.72 27.65
C VAL A 722 13.93 -34.20 27.25
N VAL A 723 14.90 -35.02 27.63
CA VAL A 723 14.92 -36.48 27.37
C VAL A 723 13.90 -37.22 28.25
N ALA A 724 13.71 -36.79 29.50
CA ALA A 724 12.68 -37.35 30.37
C ALA A 724 11.25 -37.03 29.87
N VAL A 725 11.05 -35.81 29.37
CA VAL A 725 9.75 -35.33 28.83
C VAL A 725 9.41 -35.95 27.47
N ASN A 726 10.40 -36.35 26.66
CA ASN A 726 10.20 -36.96 25.34
C ASN A 726 10.50 -38.47 25.29
N SER A 727 10.43 -39.16 26.44
CA SER A 727 10.81 -40.58 26.57
C SER A 727 10.01 -41.54 25.66
N ASP A 728 8.78 -41.19 25.27
CA ASP A 728 7.95 -42.03 24.39
C ASP A 728 8.34 -41.96 22.89
N THR A 729 9.13 -40.97 22.44
CA THR A 729 9.56 -40.86 21.03
C THR A 729 10.95 -41.44 20.75
N THR A 730 11.68 -41.89 21.78
CA THR A 730 13.06 -42.39 21.63
C THR A 730 13.19 -43.92 21.63
N ALA A 731 12.08 -44.64 21.78
CA ALA A 731 12.03 -46.11 21.64
C ALA A 731 12.41 -46.62 20.23
N PHE A 732 12.38 -45.74 19.22
CA PHE A 732 12.70 -46.09 17.83
C PHE A 732 14.20 -46.25 17.56
N LEU A 733 15.08 -45.63 18.36
CA LEU A 733 16.54 -45.63 18.10
C LEU A 733 17.27 -46.87 18.64
N LYS A 734 16.60 -47.74 19.39
CA LYS A 734 17.24 -48.90 20.06
C LYS A 734 17.30 -50.17 19.20
N ASN A 735 16.64 -50.22 18.04
CA ASN A 735 16.55 -51.43 17.19
C ASN A 735 17.27 -51.34 15.84
N TYR A 736 18.20 -50.39 15.66
CA TYR A 736 18.86 -50.13 14.38
C TYR A 736 19.91 -51.19 13.95
N GLN A 737 20.25 -52.16 14.80
CA GLN A 737 21.30 -53.16 14.51
C GLN A 737 20.81 -54.47 13.89
N GLN A 738 19.50 -54.75 13.83
CA GLN A 738 18.96 -55.98 13.21
C GLN A 738 18.57 -55.84 11.72
N GLN A 739 18.74 -54.66 11.12
CA GLN A 739 18.18 -54.34 9.80
C GLN A 739 19.12 -54.54 8.59
N ARG A 740 20.23 -55.27 8.73
CA ARG A 740 21.16 -55.50 7.60
C ARG A 740 20.87 -56.74 6.76
N SER A 741 20.14 -57.74 7.26
CA SER A 741 19.79 -58.96 6.51
C SER A 741 18.40 -58.95 5.85
N VAL A 742 17.58 -57.93 6.11
CA VAL A 742 16.19 -57.83 5.61
C VAL A 742 16.06 -56.97 4.34
N LYS A 743 17.13 -56.25 3.96
CA LYS A 743 17.08 -55.17 2.96
C LYS A 743 16.77 -55.60 1.52
N SER A 744 16.98 -56.87 1.13
CA SER A 744 16.64 -57.35 -0.22
C SER A 744 15.24 -57.97 -0.33
N ALA A 745 14.67 -58.42 0.79
CA ALA A 745 13.27 -58.90 0.83
C ALA A 745 12.29 -57.73 1.03
N PHE A 746 12.73 -56.67 1.73
CA PHE A 746 11.91 -55.47 1.94
C PHE A 746 11.72 -54.68 0.65
N THR A 747 12.70 -54.54 -0.24
CA THR A 747 12.51 -53.76 -1.49
C THR A 747 11.40 -54.29 -2.40
N HIS A 748 11.15 -55.61 -2.41
CA HIS A 748 10.05 -56.18 -3.18
C HIS A 748 8.70 -56.07 -2.47
N LEU A 749 8.65 -56.18 -1.14
CA LEU A 749 7.44 -55.94 -0.35
C LEU A 749 7.12 -54.45 -0.22
N GLU A 750 8.10 -53.57 -0.27
CA GLU A 750 8.00 -52.11 -0.18
C GLU A 750 7.52 -51.51 -1.50
N LEU A 751 7.87 -52.08 -2.65
CA LEU A 751 7.26 -51.72 -3.94
C LEU A 751 5.77 -52.09 -4.00
N ASP A 752 5.40 -53.29 -3.55
CA ASP A 752 4.00 -53.76 -3.52
C ASP A 752 3.18 -53.02 -2.43
N HIS A 753 3.79 -52.71 -1.28
CA HIS A 753 3.18 -51.88 -0.24
C HIS A 753 3.12 -50.40 -0.65
N MET A 754 4.09 -49.89 -1.42
CA MET A 754 4.04 -48.55 -2.00
C MET A 754 2.93 -48.45 -3.03
N GLU A 755 2.76 -49.41 -3.93
CA GLU A 755 1.70 -49.40 -4.94
C GLU A 755 0.31 -49.44 -4.28
N ARG A 756 0.11 -50.31 -3.28
CA ARG A 756 -1.13 -50.35 -2.50
C ARG A 756 -1.35 -49.11 -1.64
N HIS A 757 -0.29 -48.54 -1.07
CA HIS A 757 -0.38 -47.28 -0.33
C HIS A 757 -0.61 -46.09 -1.27
N LEU A 758 -0.10 -46.10 -2.50
CA LEU A 758 -0.33 -45.05 -3.49
C LEU A 758 -1.79 -45.09 -3.97
N LEU A 759 -2.33 -46.29 -4.24
CA LEU A 759 -3.74 -46.46 -4.57
C LEU A 759 -4.66 -46.08 -3.40
N ALA A 760 -4.30 -46.46 -2.17
CA ALA A 760 -5.04 -46.07 -0.97
C ALA A 760 -4.96 -44.57 -0.70
N GLU A 761 -3.80 -43.94 -0.91
CA GLU A 761 -3.60 -42.50 -0.76
C GLU A 761 -4.27 -41.72 -1.88
N ILE A 762 -4.30 -42.22 -3.12
CA ILE A 762 -5.10 -41.65 -4.21
C ILE A 762 -6.59 -41.73 -3.87
N HIS A 763 -7.07 -42.87 -3.37
CA HIS A 763 -8.46 -42.98 -2.91
C HIS A 763 -8.78 -42.06 -1.73
N ARG A 764 -7.85 -41.91 -0.77
CA ARG A 764 -7.97 -40.98 0.35
C ARG A 764 -7.95 -39.53 -0.12
N GLN A 765 -7.06 -39.16 -1.03
CA GLN A 765 -7.00 -37.80 -1.58
C GLN A 765 -8.21 -37.50 -2.45
N ASN A 766 -8.74 -38.48 -3.18
CA ASN A 766 -9.96 -38.31 -3.95
C ASN A 766 -11.20 -38.23 -3.02
N SER A 767 -11.22 -38.95 -1.89
CA SER A 767 -12.27 -38.79 -0.88
C SER A 767 -12.17 -37.45 -0.15
N VAL A 768 -10.97 -36.98 0.15
CA VAL A 768 -10.71 -35.65 0.72
C VAL A 768 -11.09 -34.58 -0.29
N ALA A 769 -10.75 -34.72 -1.58
CA ALA A 769 -11.13 -33.78 -2.64
C ALA A 769 -12.66 -33.73 -2.83
N ASN A 770 -13.34 -34.88 -2.79
CA ASN A 770 -14.80 -34.92 -2.82
C ASN A 770 -15.43 -34.32 -1.55
N SER A 771 -14.85 -34.55 -0.38
CA SER A 771 -15.28 -33.92 0.87
C SER A 771 -15.05 -32.41 0.84
N SER A 772 -13.92 -31.94 0.31
CA SER A 772 -13.62 -30.52 0.15
C SER A 772 -14.54 -29.88 -0.88
N LYS A 773 -14.87 -30.59 -1.97
CA LYS A 773 -15.88 -30.16 -2.94
C LYS A 773 -17.25 -30.01 -2.28
N GLN A 774 -17.69 -31.00 -1.49
CA GLN A 774 -18.96 -30.91 -0.76
C GLN A 774 -18.96 -29.79 0.28
N MET A 775 -17.86 -29.57 1.01
CA MET A 775 -17.73 -28.43 1.91
C MET A 775 -17.76 -27.10 1.15
N CYS A 776 -17.14 -27.04 -0.03
CA CYS A 776 -17.15 -25.85 -0.89
C CYS A 776 -18.55 -25.58 -1.45
N ASP A 777 -19.27 -26.62 -1.88
CA ASP A 777 -20.65 -26.51 -2.36
C ASP A 777 -21.60 -26.08 -1.22
N GLN A 778 -21.41 -26.60 0.01
CA GLN A 778 -22.16 -26.17 1.19
C GLN A 778 -21.82 -24.72 1.61
N GLN A 779 -20.54 -24.35 1.58
CA GLN A 779 -20.10 -22.97 1.82
C GLN A 779 -20.66 -22.03 0.77
N MET A 780 -20.70 -22.43 -0.50
CA MET A 780 -21.31 -21.67 -1.58
C MET A 780 -22.81 -21.50 -1.38
N LEU A 781 -23.53 -22.53 -0.91
CA LEU A 781 -24.94 -22.41 -0.56
C LEU A 781 -25.17 -21.44 0.60
N ILE A 782 -24.33 -21.49 1.64
CA ILE A 782 -24.37 -20.53 2.77
C ILE A 782 -24.04 -19.11 2.28
N ILE A 783 -23.08 -18.94 1.37
CA ILE A 783 -22.73 -17.64 0.78
C ILE A 783 -23.89 -17.11 -0.07
N ILE A 784 -24.55 -17.97 -0.85
CA ILE A 784 -25.75 -17.59 -1.63
C ILE A 784 -26.89 -17.20 -0.68
N GLU A 785 -27.08 -17.91 0.42
CA GLU A 785 -28.08 -17.59 1.44
C GLU A 785 -27.76 -16.27 2.15
N ASN A 786 -26.52 -16.06 2.58
CA ASN A 786 -26.05 -14.79 3.16
C ASN A 786 -26.13 -13.63 2.16
N LEU A 787 -25.87 -13.86 0.87
CA LEU A 787 -26.05 -12.85 -0.17
C LEU A 787 -27.53 -12.54 -0.42
N ASN A 788 -28.41 -13.53 -0.29
CA ASN A 788 -29.85 -13.32 -0.38
C ASN A 788 -30.40 -12.60 0.85
N ASP A 789 -29.87 -12.85 2.04
CA ASP A 789 -30.25 -12.14 3.26
C ASP A 789 -29.65 -10.73 3.27
N LEU A 790 -28.40 -10.55 2.82
CA LEU A 790 -27.82 -9.23 2.58
C LEU A 790 -28.62 -8.47 1.51
N ARG A 791 -29.10 -9.16 0.46
CA ARG A 791 -29.99 -8.57 -0.54
C ARG A 791 -31.32 -8.16 0.08
N LYS A 792 -31.93 -8.97 0.94
CA LYS A 792 -33.15 -8.60 1.67
C LYS A 792 -32.91 -7.43 2.63
N GLU A 793 -31.77 -7.40 3.31
CA GLU A 793 -31.35 -6.31 4.21
C GLU A 793 -31.11 -5.01 3.41
N ILE A 794 -30.46 -5.11 2.25
CA ILE A 794 -30.26 -4.01 1.30
C ILE A 794 -31.60 -3.56 0.74
N GLU A 795 -32.49 -4.47 0.33
CA GLU A 795 -33.85 -4.16 -0.13
C GLU A 795 -34.66 -3.47 0.99
N ARG A 796 -34.53 -3.92 2.25
CA ARG A 796 -35.19 -3.30 3.41
C ARG A 796 -34.67 -1.89 3.71
N ASN A 797 -33.35 -1.69 3.68
CA ASN A 797 -32.70 -0.40 3.90
C ASN A 797 -32.85 0.56 2.70
N THR A 798 -32.94 0.06 1.46
CA THR A 798 -33.20 0.89 0.27
C THR A 798 -34.67 1.27 0.14
N THR A 799 -35.59 0.55 0.79
CA THR A 799 -37.02 0.91 0.81
C THR A 799 -37.28 2.13 1.71
N GLU A 800 -36.43 2.42 2.70
CA GLU A 800 -36.60 3.59 3.59
C GLU A 800 -36.00 4.90 3.03
N ASP A 801 -35.00 4.85 2.14
CA ASP A 801 -34.28 6.06 1.66
C ASP A 801 -34.61 6.51 0.22
N ILE A 802 -35.35 5.74 -0.59
CA ILE A 802 -35.54 6.02 -2.03
C ILE A 802 -37.01 6.28 -2.40
N VAL A 803 -37.56 7.40 -1.94
CA VAL A 803 -38.88 7.92 -2.38
C VAL A 803 -38.77 9.06 -3.39
N LYS A 804 -37.60 9.36 -3.99
CA LYS A 804 -37.52 10.40 -5.06
C LYS A 804 -36.78 9.97 -6.33
N LYS A 805 -37.61 9.58 -7.31
CA LYS A 805 -37.46 9.65 -8.79
C LYS A 805 -36.62 8.58 -9.52
N ASP A 806 -37.35 7.71 -10.25
CA ASP A 806 -37.13 7.27 -11.65
C ASP A 806 -35.77 6.69 -12.10
N ILE A 807 -34.93 6.20 -11.21
CA ILE A 807 -33.68 5.53 -11.58
C ILE A 807 -33.86 4.00 -11.75
N HIS A 808 -34.90 3.41 -11.16
CA HIS A 808 -35.04 1.94 -11.07
C HIS A 808 -35.39 1.27 -12.41
N ASN A 809 -36.23 1.90 -13.23
CA ASN A 809 -36.62 1.35 -14.54
C ASN A 809 -35.48 1.46 -15.57
N LEU A 810 -34.64 2.50 -15.46
CA LEU A 810 -33.53 2.73 -16.38
C LEU A 810 -32.36 1.78 -16.09
N LEU A 811 -32.02 1.60 -14.81
CA LEU A 811 -31.00 0.63 -14.38
C LEU A 811 -31.45 -0.83 -14.55
N GLY A 812 -32.71 -1.14 -14.27
CA GLY A 812 -33.24 -2.50 -14.44
C GLY A 812 -33.23 -2.96 -15.90
N ASN A 813 -33.63 -2.09 -16.82
CA ASN A 813 -33.59 -2.40 -18.25
C ASN A 813 -32.14 -2.49 -18.78
N GLN A 814 -31.24 -1.61 -18.33
CA GLN A 814 -29.83 -1.70 -18.72
C GLN A 814 -29.14 -2.94 -18.14
N MET A 815 -29.37 -3.29 -16.87
CA MET A 815 -28.84 -4.52 -16.28
C MET A 815 -29.39 -5.77 -16.95
N LYS A 816 -30.68 -5.80 -17.29
CA LYS A 816 -31.29 -6.91 -18.03
C LYS A 816 -30.68 -7.05 -19.42
N THR A 817 -30.44 -5.94 -20.10
CA THR A 817 -29.79 -5.92 -21.43
C THR A 817 -28.33 -6.35 -21.33
N LEU A 818 -27.59 -5.90 -20.31
CA LEU A 818 -26.21 -6.31 -20.03
C LEU A 818 -26.12 -7.79 -19.68
N ALA A 819 -27.01 -8.29 -18.83
CA ALA A 819 -27.07 -9.70 -18.46
C ALA A 819 -27.42 -10.57 -19.67
N GLN A 820 -28.41 -10.18 -20.47
CA GLN A 820 -28.75 -10.89 -21.71
C GLN A 820 -27.60 -10.88 -22.72
N LYS A 821 -26.89 -9.76 -22.85
CA LYS A 821 -25.72 -9.64 -23.73
C LYS A 821 -24.54 -10.46 -23.21
N PHE A 822 -24.34 -10.51 -21.90
CA PHE A 822 -23.33 -11.33 -21.25
C PHE A 822 -23.62 -12.83 -21.39
N THR A 823 -24.85 -13.26 -21.12
CA THR A 823 -25.29 -14.66 -21.32
C THR A 823 -25.19 -15.05 -22.79
N SER A 824 -25.63 -14.21 -23.72
CA SER A 824 -25.48 -14.45 -25.16
C SER A 824 -24.01 -14.56 -25.57
N ASN A 825 -23.12 -13.71 -25.04
CA ASN A 825 -21.69 -13.82 -25.29
C ASN A 825 -21.08 -15.10 -24.71
N ILE A 826 -21.54 -15.55 -23.53
CA ILE A 826 -21.12 -16.83 -22.92
C ILE A 826 -21.61 -18.01 -23.75
N ASP A 827 -22.85 -17.99 -24.24
CA ASP A 827 -23.40 -19.07 -25.06
C ASP A 827 -22.67 -19.14 -26.42
N ILE A 828 -22.41 -17.98 -27.05
CA ILE A 828 -21.59 -17.90 -28.27
C ILE A 828 -20.17 -18.40 -28.01
N PHE A 829 -19.57 -18.04 -26.87
CA PHE A 829 -18.26 -18.53 -26.47
C PHE A 829 -18.28 -20.05 -26.26
N ARG A 830 -19.30 -20.59 -25.58
CA ARG A 830 -19.47 -22.03 -25.34
C ARG A 830 -19.63 -22.79 -26.66
N GLU A 831 -20.47 -22.34 -27.57
CA GLU A 831 -20.63 -22.96 -28.89
C GLU A 831 -19.33 -22.92 -29.70
N ARG A 832 -18.61 -21.79 -29.67
CA ARG A 832 -17.29 -21.67 -30.30
C ARG A 832 -16.27 -22.60 -29.65
N PHE A 833 -16.28 -22.74 -28.33
CA PHE A 833 -15.38 -23.61 -27.60
C PHE A 833 -15.70 -25.09 -27.86
N GLU A 834 -16.96 -25.49 -27.88
CA GLU A 834 -17.38 -26.85 -28.24
C GLU A 834 -17.03 -27.20 -29.69
N SER A 835 -17.25 -26.26 -30.61
CA SER A 835 -16.84 -26.40 -32.02
C SER A 835 -15.32 -26.51 -32.15
N TYR A 836 -14.58 -25.69 -31.40
CA TYR A 836 -13.11 -25.75 -31.33
C TYR A 836 -12.61 -27.07 -30.75
N ILE A 837 -13.19 -27.57 -29.64
CA ILE A 837 -12.82 -28.86 -29.04
C ILE A 837 -13.13 -30.01 -30.00
N LYS A 838 -14.28 -29.99 -30.68
CA LYS A 838 -14.65 -31.00 -31.69
C LYS A 838 -13.68 -30.98 -32.87
N PHE A 839 -13.34 -29.80 -33.37
CA PHE A 839 -12.33 -29.60 -34.42
C PHE A 839 -10.97 -30.10 -33.96
N MET A 840 -10.51 -29.72 -32.76
CA MET A 840 -9.22 -30.13 -32.21
C MET A 840 -9.16 -31.64 -31.97
N ARG A 841 -10.24 -32.28 -31.50
CA ARG A 841 -10.30 -33.74 -31.32
C ARG A 841 -10.24 -34.47 -32.67
N GLN A 842 -11.03 -34.03 -33.66
CA GLN A 842 -10.99 -34.60 -35.01
C GLN A 842 -9.62 -34.41 -35.65
N LYS A 843 -9.04 -33.22 -35.49
CA LYS A 843 -7.70 -32.88 -35.99
C LYS A 843 -6.63 -33.70 -35.30
N PHE A 844 -6.60 -33.78 -33.97
CA PHE A 844 -5.64 -34.60 -33.22
C PHE A 844 -5.69 -36.06 -33.63
N THR A 845 -6.90 -36.61 -33.83
CA THR A 845 -7.08 -37.98 -34.34
C THR A 845 -6.51 -38.13 -35.75
N THR A 846 -6.77 -37.15 -36.62
CA THR A 846 -6.28 -37.14 -38.01
C THR A 846 -4.76 -36.97 -38.07
N GLU A 847 -4.19 -36.07 -37.26
CA GLU A 847 -2.75 -35.83 -37.14
C GLU A 847 -2.03 -37.04 -36.55
N LEU A 848 -2.61 -37.71 -35.54
CA LEU A 848 -2.09 -38.99 -35.04
C LEU A 848 -2.09 -40.05 -36.14
N GLN A 849 -3.20 -40.22 -36.85
CA GLN A 849 -3.27 -41.17 -37.97
C GLN A 849 -2.28 -40.83 -39.09
N GLN A 850 -2.12 -39.54 -39.42
CA GLN A 850 -1.14 -39.09 -40.42
C GLN A 850 0.29 -39.25 -39.93
N THR A 851 0.57 -39.02 -38.65
CA THR A 851 1.88 -39.27 -38.04
C THR A 851 2.20 -40.75 -38.06
N TYR A 852 1.24 -41.62 -37.73
CA TYR A 852 1.39 -43.07 -37.86
C TYR A 852 1.64 -43.49 -39.31
N ARG A 853 0.87 -42.97 -40.28
CA ARG A 853 1.12 -43.21 -41.71
C ARG A 853 2.48 -42.68 -42.15
N SER A 854 2.92 -41.53 -41.65
CA SER A 854 4.22 -40.91 -41.96
C SER A 854 5.38 -41.71 -41.36
N MET A 855 5.24 -42.23 -40.14
CA MET A 855 6.18 -43.19 -39.53
C MET A 855 6.22 -44.48 -40.35
N GLU A 856 5.08 -45.03 -40.76
CA GLU A 856 5.04 -46.17 -41.67
C GLU A 856 5.72 -45.86 -43.01
N GLN A 857 5.62 -44.63 -43.52
CA GLN A 857 6.28 -44.25 -44.77
C GLN A 857 7.74 -43.83 -44.60
N ASN A 858 8.27 -43.83 -43.37
CA ASN A 858 9.64 -43.43 -43.11
C ASN A 858 10.63 -44.42 -43.77
N LYS A 859 11.54 -43.88 -44.57
CA LYS A 859 12.57 -44.64 -45.28
C LYS A 859 13.42 -45.50 -44.32
N TRP A 860 13.68 -45.04 -43.10
CA TRP A 860 14.48 -45.77 -42.10
C TRP A 860 13.79 -47.06 -41.63
N LEU A 861 12.47 -47.06 -41.55
CA LEU A 861 11.69 -48.22 -41.12
C LEU A 861 11.42 -49.22 -42.26
N THR A 862 11.82 -48.89 -43.50
CA THR A 862 11.55 -49.73 -44.67
C THR A 862 12.13 -51.14 -44.55
N THR A 863 13.31 -51.28 -43.94
CA THR A 863 13.95 -52.59 -43.72
C THR A 863 13.13 -53.45 -42.74
N ALA A 864 12.70 -52.84 -41.64
CA ALA A 864 11.87 -53.50 -40.62
C ALA A 864 10.49 -53.88 -41.19
N GLN A 865 9.91 -53.04 -42.06
CA GLN A 865 8.68 -53.36 -42.77
C GLN A 865 8.83 -54.55 -43.70
N PHE A 866 9.94 -54.62 -44.44
CA PHE A 866 10.22 -55.77 -45.30
C PHE A 866 10.32 -57.06 -44.49
N LEU A 867 10.98 -57.01 -43.32
CA LEU A 867 11.10 -58.14 -42.41
C LEU A 867 9.73 -58.56 -41.84
N ARG A 868 8.91 -57.61 -41.36
CA ARG A 868 7.54 -57.90 -40.92
C ARG A 868 6.69 -58.49 -42.03
N ARG A 869 6.77 -57.98 -43.26
CA ARG A 869 6.04 -58.56 -44.40
C ARG A 869 6.47 -60.00 -44.66
N SER A 870 7.76 -60.29 -44.51
CA SER A 870 8.28 -61.65 -44.65
C SER A 870 7.76 -62.58 -43.54
N VAL A 871 7.77 -62.11 -42.29
CA VAL A 871 7.16 -62.79 -41.13
C VAL A 871 5.67 -63.03 -41.35
N LYS A 872 4.94 -62.00 -41.79
CA LYS A 872 3.51 -62.08 -42.06
C LYS A 872 3.21 -63.16 -43.09
N ASN A 873 3.95 -63.19 -44.20
CA ASN A 873 3.74 -64.22 -45.23
C ASN A 873 3.96 -65.64 -44.68
N VAL A 874 4.96 -65.86 -43.81
CA VAL A 874 5.20 -67.17 -43.19
C VAL A 874 4.09 -67.53 -42.19
N ARG A 875 3.64 -66.57 -41.38
CA ARG A 875 2.56 -66.78 -40.39
C ARG A 875 1.19 -66.95 -41.02
N ASP A 876 0.91 -66.24 -42.12
CA ASP A 876 -0.35 -66.35 -42.88
C ASP A 876 -0.48 -67.76 -43.51
N LEU A 877 0.63 -68.40 -43.92
CA LEU A 877 0.63 -69.80 -44.38
C LEU A 877 0.21 -70.79 -43.27
N GLU A 878 0.46 -70.45 -42.01
CA GLU A 878 0.12 -71.24 -40.81
C GLU A 878 -1.19 -70.76 -40.14
N ASN A 879 -1.96 -69.86 -40.77
CA ASN A 879 -3.16 -69.23 -40.21
C ASN A 879 -2.94 -68.49 -38.86
N LEU A 880 -1.73 -67.96 -38.63
CA LEU A 880 -1.38 -67.23 -37.42
C LEU A 880 -1.44 -65.70 -37.60
N PRO A 881 -2.11 -64.93 -36.71
CA PRO A 881 -2.22 -63.49 -36.87
C PRO A 881 -0.90 -62.78 -36.60
N THR A 882 -0.50 -61.84 -37.46
CA THR A 882 0.69 -61.00 -37.25
C THR A 882 0.30 -59.62 -36.74
N ARG A 883 0.99 -59.13 -35.70
CA ARG A 883 0.70 -57.81 -35.09
C ARG A 883 0.78 -56.64 -36.09
N PRO A 884 0.04 -55.53 -35.83
CA PRO A 884 0.25 -54.25 -36.52
C PRO A 884 1.73 -53.83 -36.53
N PHE A 885 2.17 -53.04 -37.52
CA PHE A 885 3.61 -52.76 -37.71
C PHE A 885 4.25 -52.10 -36.49
N LEU A 886 3.56 -51.14 -35.88
CA LEU A 886 4.05 -50.40 -34.71
C LEU A 886 4.12 -51.29 -33.46
N GLN A 887 3.07 -52.08 -33.21
CA GLN A 887 3.09 -53.09 -32.14
C GLN A 887 4.15 -54.18 -32.37
N TRP A 888 4.45 -54.51 -33.63
CA TRP A 888 5.52 -55.45 -34.01
C TRP A 888 6.92 -54.86 -33.77
N LEU A 889 7.07 -53.53 -33.85
CA LEU A 889 8.27 -52.79 -33.43
C LEU A 889 8.37 -52.60 -31.91
N GLY A 890 7.36 -53.01 -31.13
CA GLY A 890 7.30 -52.80 -29.69
C GLY A 890 6.81 -51.40 -29.27
N ILE A 891 6.26 -50.62 -30.21
CA ILE A 891 5.65 -49.31 -29.93
C ILE A 891 4.18 -49.56 -29.55
N PRO A 892 3.76 -49.24 -28.31
CA PRO A 892 2.37 -49.45 -27.88
C PRO A 892 1.40 -48.54 -28.67
N GLU A 893 0.26 -49.09 -29.09
CA GLU A 893 -0.80 -48.35 -29.81
C GLU A 893 -1.73 -47.54 -28.87
N ASP A 894 -1.49 -47.61 -27.56
CA ASP A 894 -2.37 -47.06 -26.50
C ASP A 894 -2.53 -45.54 -26.51
N LEU A 895 -1.80 -44.81 -27.35
CA LEU A 895 -2.01 -43.37 -27.57
C LEU A 895 -3.39 -43.05 -28.20
N THR A 896 -4.04 -44.03 -28.83
CA THR A 896 -5.42 -43.86 -29.32
C THR A 896 -6.48 -43.93 -28.22
N GLN A 897 -6.19 -44.58 -27.08
CA GLN A 897 -7.10 -44.63 -25.93
C GLN A 897 -7.16 -43.32 -25.13
N LEU A 898 -6.17 -42.43 -25.30
CA LEU A 898 -6.19 -41.07 -24.74
C LEU A 898 -7.22 -40.13 -25.43
N SER A 899 -7.89 -40.60 -26.50
CA SER A 899 -8.85 -39.81 -27.28
C SER A 899 -10.32 -39.97 -26.87
N LEU A 900 -10.64 -40.86 -25.92
CA LEU A 900 -12.01 -41.09 -25.41
C LEU A 900 -12.35 -40.12 -24.27
#